data_AF-A0A089XC43-F1
#
_entry.id   AF-A0A089XC43-F1
#
_cell.length_a   1.000
_cell.length_b   1.000
_cell.length_c   1.000
_cell.angle_alpha   90.00
_cell.angle_beta   90.00
_cell.angle_gamma   90.00
#
_symmetry.space_group_name_H-M   'P 1'
#
loop_
_entity.id
_entity.type
_entity.pdbx_description
1 polymer ?
#
loop_
_entity_poly.entity_id
_entity_poly.type
_entity_poly.pdbx_seq_one_letter_code
_entity_poly.pdbx_strand_id
1 'polypeptide(L)'
;MRSTPHQSPRKRRRLGTGARAAPAVLTAGLLTAGLLSGPAASARPEPEPSLTTMSVKSPPGGANVRVLIFHGSAAPGDESPLVNAGIEAIERIGLSGPVDQRFKVEATDDASVFTDGTRLGRFNAIVFLTGGGDVLDPEQEAGLEAYMEAGGGFVGIHDAARAEPYSAWFTGLIGARPASASPADVQRATVEAGDRLHPATRDLPVQWKRPDRWLNWVKNPSGTVHTVARVRESTYRPGTGAAGWDHPVSWCRDYDGGRSFYTGMGGTVSSYDETDFRAHLRGALLWTTRLVRADCKATIDGNYRAERLTKPNQPGRNDQIGEPHGLVTAPDGRVFYIGRGGADSSQPVITDWNDPDIGKGRGEIHVYDPRTGQVTLAGALTVFGNKGGGDELVKVEEGLLGIELDPRFEENGWVYLHYTPHSGIDRETRTAKRRVSRFTLDRATDRLDPGSEKVLLEWPVQIHSCCHAGGGMAWDSRGNLYIATGDNNSSRFSDGYSGNNPEPAYKGVSFADARRTAGNTNNLNGKILRIHPEPDGTYTLPEGNLFTGEETDEGGGKTRGEIYVMGVRNPARIFVDKTTDVLYAGWVGPDASAPSPVWGPAKYDTFAVITEAGNRGWPYCMGNKQPYRDRNLPDPSKPLGWYDCDRPRNESPNNDGLVNLPPVTGNNIWYSPQGGGPDFPRDAAGIPSYRLEDAAYRLPWLKGGGQAAMNGPVYRRAAVTPGSDVAWPAYWDGKWFIGDFYDADQPRNAVLMDPRTQGDGGLPVHSESLKKIVPVGNDGIKNLMDWKFGPDGALYVLDYGRGFFTSDAKSALWRVTYTGGGPTPAAGQLARGAQS
;
A
#
# COMPACT_ATOMS: atom_id res chain seq x y z
N MET A 1 -66.57 -28.41 39.16
CA MET A 1 -67.06 -27.29 39.98
C MET A 1 -66.18 -26.06 39.70
N ARG A 2 -66.84 -24.92 39.40
CA ARG A 2 -66.47 -23.48 39.37
C ARG A 2 -65.02 -23.09 39.82
N SER A 3 -64.29 -22.11 39.26
CA SER A 3 -64.66 -20.83 38.60
C SER A 3 -63.44 -20.14 37.91
N THR A 4 -63.73 -19.43 36.81
CA THR A 4 -63.06 -18.30 36.13
C THR A 4 -62.91 -17.02 37.01
N PRO A 5 -62.26 -15.87 36.63
CA PRO A 5 -62.16 -15.30 35.26
C PRO A 5 -60.96 -14.41 34.79
N HIS A 6 -60.93 -14.23 33.44
CA HIS A 6 -60.55 -13.06 32.59
C HIS A 6 -59.12 -12.47 32.58
N GLN A 7 -58.50 -12.02 31.47
CA GLN A 7 -58.97 -11.34 30.23
C GLN A 7 -58.05 -11.61 28.99
N SER A 8 -58.51 -11.18 27.80
CA SER A 8 -58.22 -11.62 26.42
C SER A 8 -57.15 -10.82 25.59
N PRO A 9 -56.81 -11.23 24.33
CA PRO A 9 -55.53 -10.95 23.64
C PRO A 9 -55.62 -10.09 22.34
N ARG A 10 -54.47 -9.79 21.71
CA ARG A 10 -54.36 -9.34 20.30
C ARG A 10 -53.29 -10.11 19.50
N LYS A 11 -53.70 -10.57 18.31
CA LYS A 11 -52.91 -11.23 17.24
C LYS A 11 -52.47 -10.22 16.17
N ARG A 12 -51.39 -10.53 15.44
CA ARG A 12 -51.25 -10.25 13.98
C ARG A 12 -50.36 -11.31 13.31
N ARG A 13 -50.77 -11.77 12.11
CA ARG A 13 -50.03 -12.66 11.20
C ARG A 13 -50.21 -12.17 9.76
N ARG A 14 -49.08 -12.17 9.02
CA ARG A 14 -48.81 -12.33 7.58
C ARG A 14 -49.96 -12.42 6.55
N LEU A 15 -49.77 -11.79 5.37
CA LEU A 15 -49.47 -12.41 4.04
C LEU A 15 -49.62 -11.33 2.94
N GLY A 16 -48.90 -11.48 1.82
CA GLY A 16 -49.02 -10.62 0.63
C GLY A 16 -49.58 -11.35 -0.60
N THR A 17 -49.96 -10.59 -1.64
CA THR A 17 -49.69 -10.74 -3.09
C THR A 17 -50.65 -9.88 -3.95
N GLY A 18 -50.12 -9.09 -4.89
CA GLY A 18 -50.55 -9.04 -6.31
C GLY A 18 -51.72 -8.15 -6.82
N ALA A 19 -51.33 -7.08 -7.55
CA ALA A 19 -51.79 -6.64 -8.90
C ALA A 19 -52.93 -5.60 -9.14
N ARG A 20 -52.60 -4.65 -10.06
CA ARG A 20 -53.40 -3.87 -11.07
C ARG A 20 -53.51 -2.33 -10.94
N ALA A 21 -52.72 -1.67 -11.81
CA ALA A 21 -52.98 -0.58 -12.79
C ALA A 21 -53.90 0.65 -12.54
N ALA A 22 -53.27 1.84 -12.70
CA ALA A 22 -53.66 3.12 -13.35
C ALA A 22 -54.78 4.03 -12.77
N PRO A 23 -54.85 5.34 -13.14
CA PRO A 23 -53.81 6.38 -13.26
C PRO A 23 -54.17 7.67 -12.47
N ALA A 24 -53.19 8.54 -12.15
CA ALA A 24 -53.42 9.82 -11.49
C ALA A 24 -53.40 11.00 -12.49
N VAL A 25 -54.47 11.77 -12.51
CA VAL A 25 -54.65 13.05 -13.21
C VAL A 25 -54.02 14.15 -12.35
N LEU A 26 -53.17 15.00 -12.93
CA LEU A 26 -52.72 16.25 -12.31
C LEU A 26 -53.10 17.43 -13.20
N THR A 27 -53.93 18.30 -12.61
CA THR A 27 -54.45 19.55 -13.15
C THR A 27 -53.40 20.65 -13.09
N ALA A 28 -53.29 21.41 -14.19
CA ALA A 28 -52.46 22.60 -14.31
C ALA A 28 -53.11 23.80 -13.62
N GLY A 29 -52.34 24.51 -12.78
CA GLY A 29 -52.68 25.83 -12.23
C GLY A 29 -51.75 26.89 -12.80
N LEU A 30 -52.32 27.83 -13.55
CA LEU A 30 -51.67 29.04 -14.06
C LEU A 30 -51.42 30.03 -12.93
N LEU A 31 -50.18 30.50 -12.80
CA LEU A 31 -49.83 31.72 -12.06
C LEU A 31 -49.05 32.65 -12.99
N THR A 32 -49.69 33.77 -13.31
CA THR A 32 -49.17 34.89 -14.08
C THR A 32 -48.23 35.74 -13.22
N ALA A 33 -46.96 35.85 -13.62
CA ALA A 33 -46.00 36.80 -13.05
C ALA A 33 -45.59 37.81 -14.13
N GLY A 34 -45.63 39.10 -13.76
CA GLY A 34 -45.46 40.25 -14.64
C GLY A 34 -44.06 40.41 -15.22
N LEU A 35 -44.04 40.95 -16.43
CA LEU A 35 -42.88 41.32 -17.24
C LEU A 35 -42.21 42.60 -16.73
N LEU A 36 -40.90 42.52 -16.46
CA LEU A 36 -39.96 43.62 -16.64
C LEU A 36 -38.69 43.05 -17.28
N SER A 37 -38.64 43.10 -18.61
CA SER A 37 -37.51 42.68 -19.44
C SER A 37 -36.48 43.81 -19.54
N GLY A 38 -35.33 43.65 -18.89
CA GLY A 38 -34.07 44.28 -19.33
C GLY A 38 -33.49 43.48 -20.51
N PRO A 39 -32.68 44.08 -21.40
CA PRO A 39 -32.15 43.36 -22.54
C PRO A 39 -31.19 42.27 -22.07
N ALA A 40 -31.51 41.01 -22.39
CA ALA A 40 -30.57 39.92 -22.28
C ALA A 40 -29.39 40.21 -23.22
N ALA A 41 -28.20 40.34 -22.65
CA ALA A 41 -26.96 40.25 -23.43
C ALA A 41 -27.01 38.91 -24.17
N SER A 42 -27.08 38.96 -25.49
CA SER A 42 -27.08 37.76 -26.33
C SER A 42 -25.75 37.05 -26.13
N ALA A 43 -25.80 35.86 -25.52
CA ALA A 43 -24.67 34.94 -25.50
C ALA A 43 -24.31 34.61 -26.96
N ARG A 44 -23.04 34.78 -27.32
CA ARG A 44 -22.53 34.24 -28.59
C ARG A 44 -22.64 32.71 -28.54
N PRO A 45 -23.09 32.05 -29.62
CA PRO A 45 -23.06 30.60 -29.69
C PRO A 45 -21.60 30.10 -29.64
N GLU A 46 -21.41 28.90 -29.08
CA GLU A 46 -20.14 28.17 -29.04
C GLU A 46 -19.51 28.15 -30.45
N PRO A 47 -18.26 28.62 -30.63
CA PRO A 47 -17.59 28.46 -31.91
C PRO A 47 -17.33 26.98 -32.17
N GLU A 48 -17.64 26.50 -33.38
CA GLU A 48 -17.21 25.17 -33.82
C GLU A 48 -15.68 25.10 -33.81
N PRO A 49 -15.07 23.95 -33.44
CA PRO A 49 -13.63 23.80 -33.42
C PRO A 49 -13.05 24.02 -34.82
N SER A 50 -12.31 25.12 -34.98
CA SER A 50 -11.53 25.39 -36.18
C SER A 50 -10.41 24.37 -36.27
N LEU A 51 -10.38 23.59 -37.35
CA LEU A 51 -9.23 22.74 -37.67
C LEU A 51 -7.98 23.62 -37.78
N THR A 52 -7.03 23.43 -36.87
CA THR A 52 -5.78 24.18 -36.78
C THR A 52 -5.01 24.07 -38.10
N THR A 53 -4.89 25.18 -38.84
CA THR A 53 -4.10 25.27 -40.09
C THR A 53 -2.68 25.77 -39.84
N MET A 54 -2.38 26.25 -38.62
CA MET A 54 -1.08 26.76 -38.25
C MET A 54 -0.09 25.61 -38.02
N SER A 55 1.11 25.72 -38.60
CA SER A 55 2.21 24.78 -38.36
C SER A 55 3.32 25.47 -37.57
N VAL A 56 3.60 24.98 -36.36
CA VAL A 56 4.74 25.42 -35.55
C VAL A 56 5.91 24.49 -35.80
N LYS A 57 7.11 25.05 -35.98
CA LYS A 57 8.33 24.23 -36.03
C LYS A 57 8.59 23.66 -34.64
N SER A 58 9.03 22.40 -34.58
CA SER A 58 9.49 21.82 -33.31
C SER A 58 10.49 22.73 -32.60
N PRO A 59 10.43 22.82 -31.26
CA PRO A 59 11.32 23.70 -30.51
C PRO A 59 12.80 23.49 -30.85
N PRO A 60 13.60 24.56 -30.86
CA PRO A 60 14.97 24.50 -31.33
C PRO A 60 15.84 23.65 -30.39
N GLY A 61 16.70 22.83 -30.98
CA GLY A 61 17.85 22.24 -30.30
C GLY A 61 19.05 23.19 -30.24
N GLY A 62 20.14 22.74 -29.63
CA GLY A 62 21.40 23.44 -29.48
C GLY A 62 21.49 24.34 -28.23
N ALA A 63 22.41 25.30 -28.29
CA ALA A 63 22.76 26.16 -27.15
C ALA A 63 21.69 27.21 -26.81
N ASN A 64 20.75 27.51 -27.72
CA ASN A 64 19.83 28.64 -27.62
C ASN A 64 18.47 28.27 -27.00
N VAL A 65 18.47 27.66 -25.82
CA VAL A 65 17.22 27.31 -25.11
C VAL A 65 16.52 28.57 -24.59
N ARG A 66 15.22 28.68 -24.84
CA ARG A 66 14.40 29.85 -24.48
C ARG A 66 13.09 29.46 -23.80
N VAL A 67 12.62 30.32 -22.90
CA VAL A 67 11.34 30.21 -22.19
C VAL A 67 10.54 31.49 -22.42
N LEU A 68 9.29 31.36 -22.82
CA LEU A 68 8.32 32.46 -22.87
C LEU A 68 7.51 32.45 -21.57
N ILE A 69 7.39 33.57 -20.88
CA ILE A 69 6.44 33.76 -19.79
C ILE A 69 5.25 34.52 -20.36
N PHE A 70 4.10 33.89 -20.36
CA PHE A 70 2.82 34.53 -20.64
C PHE A 70 2.12 34.86 -19.32
N HIS A 71 1.78 36.14 -19.14
CA HIS A 71 1.11 36.66 -17.93
C HIS A 71 -0.13 37.49 -18.25
N GLY A 72 -0.76 37.25 -19.41
CA GLY A 72 -2.04 37.85 -19.77
C GLY A 72 -3.15 37.48 -18.77
N SER A 73 -4.07 38.41 -18.53
CA SER A 73 -5.17 38.28 -17.57
C SER A 73 -6.47 38.83 -18.15
N ALA A 74 -7.59 38.13 -17.92
CA ALA A 74 -8.92 38.59 -18.34
C ALA A 74 -9.40 39.81 -17.53
N ALA A 75 -8.83 40.04 -16.34
CA ALA A 75 -9.07 41.25 -15.56
C ALA A 75 -8.10 42.37 -15.99
N PRO A 76 -8.59 43.56 -16.39
CA PRO A 76 -7.74 44.69 -16.76
C PRO A 76 -7.07 45.32 -15.52
N GLY A 77 -5.79 45.69 -15.63
CA GLY A 77 -5.04 46.39 -14.56
C GLY A 77 -3.52 46.34 -14.73
N ASP A 78 -2.80 47.03 -13.84
CA ASP A 78 -1.33 46.95 -13.75
C ASP A 78 -0.87 45.54 -13.35
N GLU A 79 0.36 45.17 -13.70
CA GLU A 79 0.96 43.90 -13.29
C GLU A 79 0.99 43.75 -11.76
N SER A 80 0.37 42.68 -11.27
CA SER A 80 0.35 42.35 -9.85
C SER A 80 1.79 42.16 -9.33
N PRO A 81 2.10 42.57 -8.08
CA PRO A 81 3.39 42.26 -7.44
C PRO A 81 3.74 40.77 -7.45
N LEU A 82 2.72 39.90 -7.50
CA LEU A 82 2.91 38.45 -7.64
C LEU A 82 3.51 38.07 -9.00
N VAL A 83 3.02 38.67 -10.09
CA VAL A 83 3.51 38.46 -11.46
C VAL A 83 4.96 38.95 -11.55
N ASN A 84 5.23 40.16 -11.06
CA ASN A 84 6.59 40.72 -11.02
C ASN A 84 7.58 39.78 -10.30
N ALA A 85 7.22 39.28 -9.11
CA ALA A 85 8.06 38.36 -8.35
C ALA A 85 8.30 37.03 -9.10
N GLY A 86 7.29 36.52 -9.80
CA GLY A 86 7.38 35.32 -10.62
C GLY A 86 8.30 35.49 -11.84
N ILE A 87 8.15 36.59 -12.58
CA ILE A 87 9.02 36.93 -13.72
C ILE A 87 10.48 37.00 -13.24
N GLU A 88 10.75 37.81 -12.21
CA GLU A 88 12.11 38.00 -11.68
C GLU A 88 12.73 36.67 -11.21
N ALA A 89 11.94 35.80 -10.56
CA ALA A 89 12.42 34.50 -10.12
C ALA A 89 12.76 33.57 -11.29
N ILE A 90 11.92 33.51 -12.33
CA ILE A 90 12.15 32.65 -13.50
C ILE A 90 13.33 33.15 -14.32
N GLU A 91 13.51 34.46 -14.48
CA GLU A 91 14.70 35.06 -15.10
C GLU A 91 15.99 34.67 -14.34
N ARG A 92 15.98 34.80 -13.00
CA ARG A 92 17.09 34.36 -12.16
C ARG A 92 17.36 32.86 -12.28
N ILE A 93 16.31 32.04 -12.36
CA ILE A 93 16.44 30.59 -12.57
C ILE A 93 17.13 30.31 -13.91
N GLY A 94 16.74 30.97 -15.00
CA GLY A 94 17.32 30.78 -16.33
C GLY A 94 18.83 31.09 -16.40
N LEU A 95 19.30 32.02 -15.56
CA LEU A 95 20.71 32.40 -15.44
C LEU A 95 21.51 31.56 -14.44
N SER A 96 20.84 30.74 -13.62
CA SER A 96 21.46 29.96 -12.55
C SER A 96 21.93 28.56 -12.99
N GLY A 97 22.78 27.94 -12.16
CA GLY A 97 23.28 26.58 -12.36
C GLY A 97 24.31 26.42 -13.50
N PRO A 98 24.59 25.16 -13.90
CA PRO A 98 25.53 24.84 -14.98
C PRO A 98 25.18 25.53 -16.31
N VAL A 99 26.20 25.95 -17.07
CA VAL A 99 26.02 26.71 -18.33
C VAL A 99 25.18 25.94 -19.34
N ASP A 100 25.41 24.64 -19.43
CA ASP A 100 24.68 23.65 -20.23
C ASP A 100 23.24 23.39 -19.73
N GLN A 101 22.81 24.03 -18.65
CA GLN A 101 21.43 24.05 -18.16
C GLN A 101 20.80 25.46 -18.09
N ARG A 102 21.48 26.50 -18.57
CA ARG A 102 20.95 27.88 -18.62
C ARG A 102 20.06 28.10 -19.84
N PHE A 103 19.07 28.97 -19.70
CA PHE A 103 18.14 29.36 -20.76
C PHE A 103 17.78 30.84 -20.67
N LYS A 104 17.36 31.42 -21.79
CA LYS A 104 16.88 32.81 -21.84
C LYS A 104 15.39 32.86 -21.57
N VAL A 105 14.93 33.97 -21.00
CA VAL A 105 13.53 34.21 -20.66
C VAL A 105 13.06 35.46 -21.40
N GLU A 106 11.83 35.43 -21.90
CA GLU A 106 11.10 36.58 -22.46
C GLU A 106 9.71 36.59 -21.81
N ALA A 107 9.25 37.72 -21.28
CA ALA A 107 7.92 37.86 -20.68
C ALA A 107 7.01 38.74 -21.55
N THR A 108 5.73 38.39 -21.63
CA THR A 108 4.72 39.17 -22.36
C THR A 108 3.30 38.87 -21.85
N ASP A 109 2.43 39.87 -21.92
CA ASP A 109 0.97 39.76 -21.79
C ASP A 109 0.24 39.76 -23.15
N ASP A 110 0.98 39.94 -24.25
CA ASP A 110 0.42 40.02 -25.60
C ASP A 110 0.19 38.62 -26.20
N ALA A 111 -1.08 38.21 -26.21
CA ALA A 111 -1.50 36.90 -26.72
C ALA A 111 -1.31 36.73 -28.24
N SER A 112 -1.00 37.79 -29.00
CA SER A 112 -0.67 37.68 -30.43
C SER A 112 0.56 36.81 -30.71
N VAL A 113 1.39 36.53 -29.70
CA VAL A 113 2.50 35.57 -29.80
C VAL A 113 2.03 34.17 -30.22
N PHE A 114 0.79 33.79 -29.89
CA PHE A 114 0.26 32.46 -30.19
C PHE A 114 -0.22 32.31 -31.65
N THR A 115 -0.42 33.41 -32.38
CA THR A 115 -0.77 33.38 -33.81
C THR A 115 0.45 33.55 -34.72
N ASP A 116 1.65 33.77 -34.16
CA ASP A 116 2.92 33.80 -34.90
C ASP A 116 3.74 32.52 -34.67
N GLY A 117 3.51 31.51 -35.51
CA GLY A 117 4.24 30.24 -35.45
C GLY A 117 5.77 30.37 -35.61
N THR A 118 6.28 31.44 -36.24
CA THR A 118 7.73 31.68 -36.38
C THR A 118 8.33 32.20 -35.09
N ARG A 119 7.59 33.04 -34.35
CA ARG A 119 7.98 33.50 -33.02
C ARG A 119 7.81 32.39 -31.98
N LEU A 120 6.66 31.71 -31.97
CA LEU A 120 6.33 30.65 -31.02
C LEU A 120 7.33 29.48 -31.09
N GLY A 121 7.71 29.07 -32.31
CA GLY A 121 8.70 28.02 -32.56
C GLY A 121 10.13 28.34 -32.10
N ARG A 122 10.41 29.51 -31.48
CA ARG A 122 11.71 29.85 -30.89
C ARG A 122 11.83 29.40 -29.43
N PHE A 123 10.70 29.08 -28.77
CA PHE A 123 10.66 28.78 -27.35
C PHE A 123 10.61 27.27 -27.11
N ASN A 124 11.32 26.82 -26.08
CA ASN A 124 11.34 25.42 -25.64
C ASN A 124 10.28 25.12 -24.59
N ALA A 125 9.93 26.13 -23.79
CA ALA A 125 8.82 26.07 -22.85
C ALA A 125 8.06 27.40 -22.83
N ILE A 126 6.77 27.33 -22.55
CA ILE A 126 5.89 28.46 -22.26
C ILE A 126 5.43 28.32 -20.81
N VAL A 127 5.55 29.37 -20.03
CA VAL A 127 5.07 29.46 -18.65
C VAL A 127 3.80 30.29 -18.66
N PHE A 128 2.70 29.73 -18.18
CA PHE A 128 1.52 30.51 -17.80
C PHE A 128 1.71 30.89 -16.34
N LEU A 129 2.09 32.14 -16.11
CA LEU A 129 2.41 32.66 -14.79
C LEU A 129 1.17 33.36 -14.24
N THR A 130 0.48 32.69 -13.29
CA THR A 130 -0.65 33.22 -12.50
C THR A 130 -1.56 34.22 -13.23
N GLY A 131 -2.67 33.74 -13.76
CA GLY A 131 -3.66 34.56 -14.46
C GLY A 131 -4.83 33.66 -14.82
N GLY A 132 -6.05 34.18 -14.73
CA GLY A 132 -7.26 33.39 -14.94
C GLY A 132 -8.26 34.09 -15.85
N GLY A 133 -9.27 33.32 -16.27
CA GLY A 133 -10.28 33.75 -17.23
C GLY A 133 -9.92 33.39 -18.67
N ASP A 134 -10.72 33.92 -19.59
CA ASP A 134 -10.59 33.74 -21.04
C ASP A 134 -9.52 34.72 -21.54
N VAL A 135 -8.29 34.24 -21.75
CA VAL A 135 -7.11 35.05 -22.07
C VAL A 135 -6.61 34.81 -23.50
N LEU A 136 -7.04 33.73 -24.14
CA LEU A 136 -6.80 33.40 -25.54
C LEU A 136 -8.11 33.41 -26.31
N ASP A 137 -8.10 33.98 -27.51
CA ASP A 137 -9.17 33.72 -28.48
C ASP A 137 -8.99 32.32 -29.13
N PRO A 138 -9.97 31.82 -29.90
CA PRO A 138 -9.86 30.50 -30.52
C PRO A 138 -8.65 30.30 -31.45
N GLU A 139 -8.18 31.36 -32.12
CA GLU A 139 -7.01 31.28 -33.01
C GLU A 139 -5.72 31.17 -32.19
N GLN A 140 -5.64 31.89 -31.06
CA GLN A 140 -4.54 31.85 -30.12
C GLN A 140 -4.48 30.51 -29.35
N GLU A 141 -5.63 29.93 -28.97
CA GLU A 141 -5.67 28.59 -28.37
C GLU A 141 -5.17 27.55 -29.37
N ALA A 142 -5.68 27.52 -30.60
CA ALA A 142 -5.18 26.67 -31.67
C ALA A 142 -3.67 26.89 -31.92
N GLY A 143 -3.21 28.12 -31.71
CA GLY A 143 -1.83 28.54 -31.60
C GLY A 143 -0.98 27.69 -30.65
N LEU A 144 -1.44 27.65 -29.40
CA LEU A 144 -0.85 26.90 -28.31
C LEU A 144 -0.97 25.39 -28.52
N GLU A 145 -2.08 24.89 -29.08
CA GLU A 145 -2.25 23.48 -29.47
C GLU A 145 -1.16 23.04 -30.45
N ALA A 146 -1.00 23.75 -31.56
CA ALA A 146 0.02 23.43 -32.56
C ALA A 146 1.45 23.48 -31.99
N TYR A 147 1.71 24.36 -31.02
CA TYR A 147 2.99 24.39 -30.30
C TYR A 147 3.21 23.13 -29.44
N MET A 148 2.18 22.67 -28.74
CA MET A 148 2.26 21.43 -27.95
C MET A 148 2.45 20.22 -28.86
N GLU A 149 1.70 20.12 -29.96
CA GLU A 149 1.83 19.07 -30.98
C GLU A 149 3.24 19.02 -31.61
N ALA A 150 3.85 20.19 -31.83
CA ALA A 150 5.24 20.30 -32.28
C ALA A 150 6.27 19.86 -31.21
N GLY A 151 5.78 19.50 -30.02
CA GLY A 151 6.50 18.96 -28.89
C GLY A 151 6.94 20.03 -27.90
N GLY A 152 6.29 21.19 -27.85
CA GLY A 152 6.52 22.27 -26.89
C GLY A 152 6.50 21.82 -25.42
N GLY A 153 7.10 22.64 -24.56
CA GLY A 153 6.98 22.53 -23.10
C GLY A 153 5.96 23.54 -22.56
N PHE A 154 5.19 23.16 -21.55
CA PHE A 154 4.25 24.03 -20.84
C PHE A 154 4.48 23.93 -19.32
N VAL A 155 4.47 25.07 -18.64
CA VAL A 155 4.50 25.16 -17.17
C VAL A 155 3.34 26.06 -16.72
N GLY A 156 2.36 25.50 -16.02
CA GLY A 156 1.32 26.29 -15.35
C GLY A 156 1.65 26.52 -13.88
N ILE A 157 1.51 27.76 -13.41
CA ILE A 157 1.77 28.15 -12.02
C ILE A 157 0.50 28.73 -11.38
N HIS A 158 0.09 28.15 -10.26
CA HIS A 158 -1.01 28.60 -9.41
C HIS A 158 -2.32 28.87 -10.18
N ASP A 159 -2.73 30.14 -10.29
CA ASP A 159 -3.99 30.52 -10.92
C ASP A 159 -4.01 30.32 -12.44
N ALA A 160 -2.89 29.92 -13.06
CA ALA A 160 -2.90 29.41 -14.44
C ALA A 160 -3.92 28.28 -14.65
N ALA A 161 -4.29 27.54 -13.60
CA ALA A 161 -5.36 26.55 -13.68
C ALA A 161 -6.77 27.13 -13.86
N ARG A 162 -6.93 28.45 -13.78
CA ARG A 162 -8.17 29.20 -14.05
C ARG A 162 -8.20 29.83 -15.45
N ALA A 163 -7.13 29.73 -16.24
CA ALA A 163 -7.10 30.23 -17.62
C ALA A 163 -7.93 29.33 -18.55
N GLU A 164 -8.54 29.91 -19.58
CA GLU A 164 -9.38 29.19 -20.56
C GLU A 164 -10.44 28.29 -19.91
N PRO A 165 -11.32 28.81 -19.04
CA PRO A 165 -12.21 27.99 -18.21
C PRO A 165 -13.22 27.15 -19.04
N TYR A 166 -13.45 27.53 -20.29
CA TYR A 166 -14.36 26.86 -21.22
C TYR A 166 -13.65 25.86 -22.14
N SER A 167 -12.32 25.87 -22.21
CA SER A 167 -11.56 24.95 -23.06
C SER A 167 -11.39 23.58 -22.42
N ALA A 168 -11.89 22.55 -23.12
CA ALA A 168 -11.66 21.15 -22.78
C ALA A 168 -10.23 20.69 -23.09
N TRP A 169 -9.56 21.32 -24.06
CA TRP A 169 -8.16 21.03 -24.37
C TRP A 169 -7.23 21.61 -23.31
N PHE A 170 -7.41 22.86 -22.89
CA PHE A 170 -6.62 23.51 -21.84
C PHE A 170 -6.88 22.88 -20.46
N THR A 171 -8.16 22.64 -20.13
CA THR A 171 -8.64 21.32 -19.68
C THR A 171 -7.61 20.25 -19.33
N GLY A 172 -7.34 19.46 -20.36
CA GLY A 172 -6.28 18.49 -20.36
C GLY A 172 -4.94 19.13 -20.02
N LEU A 173 -4.47 20.11 -20.79
CA LEU A 173 -3.12 20.67 -20.65
C LEU A 173 -2.72 20.94 -19.20
N ILE A 174 -3.59 21.58 -18.41
CA ILE A 174 -3.36 21.85 -16.99
C ILE A 174 -3.53 20.61 -16.10
N GLY A 175 -4.48 19.73 -16.41
CA GLY A 175 -4.73 18.45 -15.75
C GLY A 175 -5.84 18.47 -14.69
N ALA A 176 -6.05 19.60 -14.00
CA ALA A 176 -7.15 19.78 -13.05
C ALA A 176 -7.59 21.24 -12.93
N ARG A 177 -8.90 21.46 -12.72
CA ARG A 177 -9.48 22.79 -12.47
C ARG A 177 -9.68 23.03 -10.98
N PRO A 178 -9.41 24.25 -10.48
CA PRO A 178 -9.60 24.55 -9.08
C PRO A 178 -11.09 24.65 -8.72
N ALA A 179 -11.46 24.09 -7.57
CA ALA A 179 -12.80 24.22 -7.03
C ALA A 179 -13.07 25.67 -6.60
N SER A 180 -14.31 26.13 -6.79
CA SER A 180 -14.74 27.47 -6.35
C SER A 180 -14.61 27.67 -4.84
N ALA A 181 -14.71 26.58 -4.05
CA ALA A 181 -14.56 26.57 -2.60
C ALA A 181 -13.08 26.46 -2.12
N SER A 182 -12.10 26.70 -3.00
CA SER A 182 -10.68 26.72 -2.60
C SER A 182 -10.41 27.82 -1.56
N PRO A 183 -9.64 27.54 -0.49
CA PRO A 183 -9.22 28.58 0.46
C PRO A 183 -8.46 29.72 -0.23
N ALA A 184 -8.82 30.96 0.10
CA ALA A 184 -8.12 32.16 -0.38
C ALA A 184 -7.01 32.63 0.57
N ASP A 185 -7.08 32.25 1.85
CA ASP A 185 -6.13 32.64 2.86
C ASP A 185 -4.79 31.93 2.70
N VAL A 186 -3.70 32.65 2.98
CA VAL A 186 -2.36 32.07 3.04
C VAL A 186 -2.25 31.21 4.29
N GLN A 187 -1.89 29.94 4.12
CA GLN A 187 -1.77 28.99 5.22
C GLN A 187 -0.46 28.22 5.11
N ARG A 188 0.19 27.95 6.25
CA ARG A 188 1.33 27.04 6.29
C ARG A 188 0.83 25.60 6.22
N ALA A 189 1.34 24.82 5.27
CA ALA A 189 1.07 23.39 5.15
C ALA A 189 2.36 22.61 4.91
N THR A 190 2.30 21.29 5.06
CA THR A 190 3.40 20.39 4.69
C THR A 190 3.19 19.88 3.28
N VAL A 191 4.16 20.08 2.40
CA VAL A 191 4.25 19.49 1.06
C VAL A 191 5.10 18.23 1.12
N GLU A 192 4.62 17.16 0.51
CA GLU A 192 5.29 15.86 0.39
C GLU A 192 5.84 15.69 -1.02
N ALA A 193 7.17 15.67 -1.14
CA ALA A 193 7.87 15.37 -2.38
C ALA A 193 8.12 13.86 -2.49
N GLY A 194 7.05 13.11 -2.82
CA GLY A 194 7.03 11.65 -2.90
C GLY A 194 7.78 11.05 -4.10
N ASP A 195 7.92 11.84 -5.17
CA ASP A 195 8.86 11.55 -6.25
C ASP A 195 10.25 12.08 -5.90
N ARG A 196 11.21 11.15 -5.78
CA ARG A 196 12.60 11.45 -5.41
C ARG A 196 13.55 11.48 -6.61
N LEU A 197 13.03 11.33 -7.84
CA LEU A 197 13.79 11.26 -9.07
C LEU A 197 13.53 12.43 -10.01
N HIS A 198 12.30 12.94 -10.07
CA HIS A 198 12.00 14.07 -10.95
C HIS A 198 12.83 15.30 -10.56
N PRO A 199 13.44 16.02 -11.52
CA PRO A 199 14.31 17.17 -11.25
C PRO A 199 13.67 18.27 -10.39
N ALA A 200 12.33 18.40 -10.46
CA ALA A 200 11.57 19.36 -9.66
C ALA A 200 11.47 18.99 -8.17
N THR A 201 11.77 17.77 -7.76
CA THR A 201 11.50 17.30 -6.39
C THR A 201 12.65 16.53 -5.75
N ARG A 202 13.56 15.94 -6.55
CA ARG A 202 14.67 15.10 -6.06
C ARG A 202 15.57 15.77 -5.02
N ASP A 203 15.79 17.07 -5.15
CA ASP A 203 16.69 17.86 -4.30
C ASP A 203 15.95 18.55 -3.13
N LEU A 204 14.62 18.42 -3.05
CA LEU A 204 13.81 19.01 -1.98
C LEU A 204 13.78 18.11 -0.74
N PRO A 205 13.55 18.66 0.47
CA PRO A 205 13.15 17.83 1.62
C PRO A 205 11.94 16.95 1.26
N VAL A 206 11.90 15.71 1.75
CA VAL A 206 10.74 14.82 1.52
C VAL A 206 9.46 15.44 2.07
N GLN A 207 9.57 16.14 3.21
CA GLN A 207 8.50 16.93 3.81
C GLN A 207 8.98 18.37 3.99
N TRP A 208 8.27 19.31 3.36
CA TRP A 208 8.64 20.71 3.29
C TRP A 208 7.49 21.59 3.78
N LYS A 209 7.71 22.33 4.87
CA LYS A 209 6.68 23.17 5.50
C LYS A 209 6.75 24.60 4.96
N ARG A 210 5.74 25.03 4.22
CA ARG A 210 5.73 26.35 3.56
C ARG A 210 4.35 27.02 3.58
N PRO A 211 4.29 28.38 3.51
CA PRO A 211 3.05 29.11 3.34
C PRO A 211 2.67 29.24 1.85
N ASP A 212 1.41 29.00 1.52
CA ASP A 212 0.86 29.32 0.19
C ASP A 212 -0.67 29.46 0.29
N ARG A 213 -1.31 29.77 -0.84
CA ARG A 213 -2.76 29.61 -1.04
C ARG A 213 -3.00 28.23 -1.67
N TRP A 214 -3.67 27.34 -0.95
CA TRP A 214 -3.83 25.95 -1.39
C TRP A 214 -5.12 25.77 -2.18
N LEU A 215 -4.99 25.54 -3.48
CA LEU A 215 -6.12 25.25 -4.36
C LEU A 215 -6.67 23.83 -4.10
N ASN A 216 -7.98 23.71 -4.03
CA ASN A 216 -8.69 22.44 -4.07
C ASN A 216 -9.07 22.12 -5.53
N TRP A 217 -9.30 20.84 -5.87
CA TRP A 217 -9.60 20.44 -7.24
C TRP A 217 -11.07 20.06 -7.41
N VAL A 218 -11.69 20.45 -8.54
CA VAL A 218 -13.02 19.95 -8.94
C VAL A 218 -12.97 18.43 -9.14
N LYS A 219 -11.91 17.95 -9.79
CA LYS A 219 -11.60 16.54 -9.96
C LYS A 219 -10.14 16.33 -9.59
N ASN A 220 -9.89 15.41 -8.66
CA ASN A 220 -8.53 15.02 -8.28
C ASN A 220 -7.83 14.35 -9.50
N PRO A 221 -6.65 14.84 -9.92
CA PRO A 221 -5.95 14.33 -11.09
C PRO A 221 -5.14 13.04 -10.84
N SER A 222 -4.99 12.59 -9.59
CA SER A 222 -4.25 11.36 -9.25
C SER A 222 -4.66 10.17 -10.10
N GLY A 223 -3.67 9.46 -10.64
CA GLY A 223 -3.87 8.32 -11.54
C GLY A 223 -3.99 8.69 -13.02
N THR A 224 -4.22 9.96 -13.36
CA THR A 224 -4.25 10.47 -14.75
C THR A 224 -3.08 11.39 -15.10
N VAL A 225 -2.30 11.78 -14.09
CA VAL A 225 -1.07 12.55 -14.21
C VAL A 225 0.02 11.90 -13.36
N HIS A 226 1.27 12.24 -13.63
CA HIS A 226 2.34 11.88 -12.71
C HIS A 226 2.45 12.87 -11.56
N THR A 227 2.01 12.49 -10.37
CA THR A 227 2.06 13.36 -9.18
C THR A 227 3.47 13.36 -8.60
N VAL A 228 4.14 14.52 -8.65
CA VAL A 228 5.49 14.67 -8.09
C VAL A 228 5.46 15.21 -6.66
N ALA A 229 4.41 15.95 -6.29
CA ALA A 229 4.22 16.45 -4.93
C ALA A 229 2.74 16.52 -4.51
N ARG A 230 2.48 16.34 -3.21
CA ARG A 230 1.17 16.47 -2.56
C ARG A 230 1.20 17.45 -1.40
N VAL A 231 0.08 18.09 -1.07
CA VAL A 231 -0.04 18.89 0.17
C VAL A 231 -0.81 18.10 1.23
N ARG A 232 -0.35 18.12 2.48
CA ARG A 232 -0.95 17.37 3.58
C ARG A 232 -2.03 18.18 4.27
N GLU A 233 -3.29 17.86 3.99
CA GLU A 233 -4.45 18.58 4.54
C GLU A 233 -4.56 18.59 6.06
N SER A 234 -4.07 17.56 6.75
CA SER A 234 -4.07 17.53 8.22
C SER A 234 -3.18 18.58 8.88
N THR A 235 -2.46 19.39 8.09
CA THR A 235 -1.54 20.43 8.58
C THR A 235 -2.05 21.86 8.37
N TYR A 236 -3.23 22.03 7.73
CA TYR A 236 -3.87 23.33 7.52
C TYR A 236 -5.40 23.20 7.51
N ARG A 237 -6.14 24.26 7.15
CA ARG A 237 -7.61 24.26 7.04
C ARG A 237 -8.04 24.28 5.56
N PRO A 238 -8.36 23.13 4.96
CA PRO A 238 -8.70 23.04 3.52
C PRO A 238 -10.11 23.52 3.15
N GLY A 239 -10.99 23.76 4.13
CA GLY A 239 -12.37 24.21 3.89
C GLY A 239 -13.29 23.10 3.37
N THR A 240 -14.45 23.47 2.82
CA THR A 240 -15.52 22.55 2.41
C THR A 240 -15.23 21.75 1.13
N GLY A 241 -14.13 22.04 0.43
CA GLY A 241 -13.68 21.35 -0.79
C GLY A 241 -12.45 20.48 -0.62
N ALA A 242 -12.14 20.07 0.60
CA ALA A 242 -10.99 19.26 0.97
C ALA A 242 -10.87 17.98 0.11
N ALA A 243 -9.67 17.72 -0.44
CA ALA A 243 -9.32 16.51 -1.19
C ALA A 243 -8.99 15.31 -0.28
N GLY A 244 -8.84 15.54 1.02
CA GLY A 244 -8.45 14.53 2.01
C GLY A 244 -6.95 14.24 1.99
N TRP A 245 -6.59 12.97 2.12
CA TRP A 245 -5.18 12.57 2.18
C TRP A 245 -4.47 12.62 0.81
N ASP A 246 -5.21 12.48 -0.28
CA ASP A 246 -4.69 12.51 -1.64
C ASP A 246 -4.95 13.87 -2.26
N HIS A 247 -4.04 14.81 -2.02
CA HIS A 247 -4.11 16.17 -2.56
C HIS A 247 -2.87 16.49 -3.39
N PRO A 248 -2.84 16.10 -4.69
CA PRO A 248 -1.79 16.51 -5.61
C PRO A 248 -1.65 18.04 -5.65
N VAL A 249 -0.42 18.54 -5.54
CA VAL A 249 -0.13 19.98 -5.65
C VAL A 249 0.84 20.27 -6.78
N SER A 250 1.58 19.27 -7.28
CA SER A 250 2.38 19.40 -8.49
C SER A 250 2.42 18.09 -9.24
N TRP A 251 2.35 18.17 -10.56
CA TRP A 251 2.34 17.01 -11.45
C TRP A 251 2.92 17.33 -12.81
N CYS A 252 3.26 16.28 -13.54
CA CYS A 252 3.68 16.36 -14.92
C CYS A 252 3.03 15.26 -15.77
N ARG A 253 3.04 15.47 -17.08
CA ARG A 253 2.63 14.48 -18.09
C ARG A 253 3.14 14.86 -19.47
N ASP A 254 3.40 13.87 -20.31
CA ASP A 254 3.41 14.12 -21.74
C ASP A 254 1.95 14.38 -22.18
N TYR A 255 1.72 15.45 -22.94
CA TYR A 255 0.39 15.83 -23.38
C TYR A 255 0.46 16.40 -24.79
N ASP A 256 -0.34 15.80 -25.67
CA ASP A 256 -0.54 16.25 -27.05
C ASP A 256 0.78 16.47 -27.80
N GLY A 257 1.66 15.47 -27.79
CA GLY A 257 3.01 15.54 -28.37
C GLY A 257 4.06 16.29 -27.53
N GLY A 258 3.63 17.17 -26.63
CA GLY A 258 4.48 18.00 -25.79
C GLY A 258 4.61 17.52 -24.34
N ARG A 259 5.15 18.40 -23.48
CA ARG A 259 5.39 18.15 -22.04
C ARG A 259 4.70 19.20 -21.21
N SER A 260 3.80 18.79 -20.33
CA SER A 260 3.09 19.69 -19.41
C SER A 260 3.53 19.44 -17.97
N PHE A 261 3.92 20.51 -17.29
CA PHE A 261 4.13 20.55 -15.85
C PHE A 261 3.17 21.56 -15.24
N TYR A 262 2.61 21.22 -14.08
CA TYR A 262 1.81 22.16 -13.31
C TYR A 262 2.19 22.12 -11.83
N THR A 263 2.20 23.30 -11.20
CA THR A 263 2.25 23.44 -9.76
C THR A 263 1.15 24.38 -9.27
N GLY A 264 0.36 23.94 -8.30
CA GLY A 264 -0.62 24.77 -7.60
C GLY A 264 0.02 25.73 -6.59
N MET A 265 1.34 25.66 -6.41
CA MET A 265 2.12 26.56 -5.57
C MET A 265 2.51 27.84 -6.32
N GLY A 266 2.95 28.86 -5.59
CA GLY A 266 3.37 30.16 -6.15
C GLY A 266 2.27 31.23 -6.10
N GLY A 267 1.30 31.09 -5.19
CA GLY A 267 0.19 32.04 -5.00
C GLY A 267 0.52 33.24 -4.11
N THR A 268 1.78 33.37 -3.69
CA THR A 268 2.26 34.46 -2.83
C THR A 268 3.59 35.02 -3.35
N VAL A 269 3.83 36.32 -3.15
CA VAL A 269 5.11 36.97 -3.49
C VAL A 269 6.28 36.27 -2.80
N SER A 270 6.12 35.96 -1.51
CA SER A 270 7.15 35.32 -0.69
C SER A 270 7.47 33.88 -1.11
N SER A 271 6.62 33.22 -1.90
CA SER A 271 6.98 31.90 -2.47
C SER A 271 8.23 32.01 -3.33
N TYR A 272 8.36 33.08 -4.11
CA TYR A 272 9.46 33.26 -5.06
C TYR A 272 10.80 33.62 -4.37
N ASP A 273 10.77 34.03 -3.10
CA ASP A 273 11.95 34.22 -2.25
C ASP A 273 12.49 32.90 -1.66
N GLU A 274 11.69 31.84 -1.67
CA GLU A 274 12.04 30.55 -1.11
C GLU A 274 12.99 29.75 -2.02
N THR A 275 14.14 29.34 -1.47
CA THR A 275 15.14 28.55 -2.21
C THR A 275 14.57 27.25 -2.74
N ASP A 276 13.82 26.52 -1.92
CA ASP A 276 13.23 25.22 -2.28
C ASP A 276 12.16 25.38 -3.39
N PHE A 277 11.37 26.45 -3.36
CA PHE A 277 10.39 26.70 -4.43
C PHE A 277 11.06 27.09 -5.75
N ARG A 278 12.12 27.90 -5.72
CA ARG A 278 12.91 28.18 -6.93
C ARG A 278 13.60 26.93 -7.48
N ALA A 279 14.07 26.03 -6.61
CA ALA A 279 14.62 24.73 -7.04
C ALA A 279 13.54 23.86 -7.71
N HIS A 280 12.32 23.84 -7.15
CA HIS A 280 11.17 23.15 -7.75
C HIS A 280 10.84 23.66 -9.16
N LEU A 281 10.70 24.98 -9.31
CA LEU A 281 10.45 25.62 -10.61
C LEU A 281 11.60 25.38 -11.59
N ARG A 282 12.86 25.43 -11.13
CA ARG A 282 14.02 25.11 -11.96
C ARG A 282 13.91 23.70 -12.53
N GLY A 283 13.65 22.70 -11.71
CA GLY A 283 13.54 21.32 -12.18
C GLY A 283 12.40 21.12 -13.18
N ALA A 284 11.25 21.78 -12.97
CA ALA A 284 10.15 21.78 -13.93
C ALA A 284 10.56 22.38 -15.28
N LEU A 285 11.21 23.55 -15.27
CA LEU A 285 11.69 24.24 -16.46
C LEU A 285 12.76 23.45 -17.21
N LEU A 286 13.70 22.81 -16.50
CA LEU A 286 14.72 21.97 -17.14
C LEU A 286 14.10 20.80 -17.91
N TRP A 287 13.08 20.17 -17.35
CA TRP A 287 12.40 19.06 -18.02
C TRP A 287 11.55 19.54 -19.21
N THR A 288 10.71 20.56 -19.03
CA THR A 288 9.83 21.05 -20.10
C THR A 288 10.61 21.61 -21.29
N THR A 289 11.73 22.28 -21.04
CA THR A 289 12.65 22.80 -22.07
C THR A 289 13.51 21.73 -22.75
N ARG A 290 13.41 20.46 -22.35
CA ARG A 290 14.22 19.33 -22.86
C ARG A 290 15.71 19.46 -22.53
N LEU A 291 16.08 20.17 -21.47
CA LEU A 291 17.47 20.21 -20.98
C LEU A 291 17.83 18.96 -20.15
N VAL A 292 16.84 18.34 -19.51
CA VAL A 292 17.00 17.09 -18.76
C VAL A 292 15.83 16.15 -19.04
N ARG A 293 16.00 14.87 -18.70
CA ARG A 293 14.97 13.82 -18.79
C ARG A 293 14.32 13.59 -17.43
N ALA A 294 13.04 13.24 -17.42
CA ALA A 294 12.32 12.82 -16.23
C ALA A 294 11.21 11.82 -16.58
N ASP A 295 10.82 10.99 -15.63
CA ASP A 295 9.62 10.16 -15.75
C ASP A 295 8.40 11.00 -15.37
N CYS A 296 7.40 11.04 -16.24
CA CYS A 296 6.13 11.73 -16.02
C CYS A 296 4.93 10.81 -16.28
N LYS A 297 5.11 9.51 -15.98
CA LYS A 297 4.19 8.43 -16.34
C LYS A 297 4.01 7.39 -15.26
N ALA A 298 4.90 7.32 -14.28
CA ALA A 298 4.94 6.24 -13.29
C ALA A 298 3.67 6.11 -12.43
N THR A 299 2.97 7.21 -12.12
CA THR A 299 1.73 7.15 -11.32
C THR A 299 0.46 7.30 -12.16
N ILE A 300 0.55 7.05 -13.47
CA ILE A 300 -0.62 7.04 -14.36
C ILE A 300 -1.14 5.61 -14.44
N ASP A 301 -2.36 5.38 -13.97
CA ASP A 301 -2.95 4.04 -13.82
C ASP A 301 -3.01 3.28 -15.15
N GLY A 302 -3.33 3.99 -16.24
CA GLY A 302 -3.45 3.42 -17.59
C GLY A 302 -2.13 2.88 -18.18
N ASN A 303 -0.99 3.15 -17.54
CA ASN A 303 0.31 2.62 -17.93
C ASN A 303 0.64 1.27 -17.29
N TYR A 304 -0.32 0.63 -16.64
CA TYR A 304 -0.14 -0.69 -16.04
C TYR A 304 -1.14 -1.69 -16.60
N ARG A 305 -0.69 -2.94 -16.73
CA ARG A 305 -1.52 -4.04 -17.21
C ARG A 305 -1.39 -5.23 -16.28
N ALA A 306 -2.53 -5.65 -15.73
CA ALA A 306 -2.65 -6.84 -14.90
C ALA A 306 -3.25 -8.00 -15.69
N GLU A 307 -2.61 -9.16 -15.64
CA GLU A 307 -3.03 -10.36 -16.36
C GLU A 307 -3.07 -11.57 -15.45
N ARG A 308 -4.11 -12.40 -15.62
CA ARG A 308 -4.16 -13.72 -15.00
C ARG A 308 -3.25 -14.69 -15.76
N LEU A 309 -2.37 -15.37 -15.04
CA LEU A 309 -1.41 -16.33 -15.59
C LEU A 309 -1.92 -17.79 -15.54
N THR A 310 -2.72 -18.13 -14.53
CA THR A 310 -3.19 -19.51 -14.31
C THR A 310 -4.56 -19.75 -14.91
N LYS A 311 -4.84 -20.99 -15.30
CA LYS A 311 -6.22 -21.41 -15.60
C LYS A 311 -7.04 -21.51 -14.31
N PRO A 312 -8.38 -21.38 -14.37
CA PRO A 312 -9.25 -21.67 -13.23
C PRO A 312 -9.07 -23.08 -12.69
N ASN A 313 -9.01 -23.20 -11.36
CA ASN A 313 -9.20 -24.48 -10.68
C ASN A 313 -10.50 -25.14 -11.17
N GLN A 314 -10.48 -26.47 -11.27
CA GLN A 314 -11.65 -27.28 -11.58
C GLN A 314 -12.02 -28.10 -10.35
N PRO A 315 -13.30 -28.46 -10.13
CA PRO A 315 -13.68 -29.31 -9.01
C PRO A 315 -12.85 -30.60 -8.98
N GLY A 316 -12.30 -30.94 -7.81
CA GLY A 316 -11.41 -32.08 -7.59
C GLY A 316 -10.02 -31.98 -8.25
N ARG A 317 -9.67 -30.86 -8.89
CA ARG A 317 -8.38 -30.65 -9.58
C ARG A 317 -7.76 -29.29 -9.23
N ASN A 318 -6.67 -29.37 -8.48
CA ASN A 318 -5.87 -28.24 -8.00
C ASN A 318 -4.49 -28.16 -8.67
N ASP A 319 -4.36 -28.65 -9.90
CA ASP A 319 -3.09 -28.70 -10.64
C ASP A 319 -2.64 -27.35 -11.22
N GLN A 320 -3.47 -26.30 -11.10
CA GLN A 320 -3.18 -24.96 -11.61
C GLN A 320 -2.79 -23.97 -10.51
N ILE A 321 -3.59 -23.84 -9.45
CA ILE A 321 -3.35 -22.85 -8.40
C ILE A 321 -3.69 -23.34 -6.98
N GLY A 322 -4.58 -24.33 -6.85
CA GLY A 322 -4.97 -24.87 -5.55
C GLY A 322 -5.62 -23.81 -4.66
N GLU A 323 -5.43 -23.92 -3.35
CA GLU A 323 -5.79 -22.89 -2.38
C GLU A 323 -4.56 -21.99 -2.10
N PRO A 324 -4.38 -20.88 -2.85
CA PRO A 324 -3.08 -20.22 -2.93
C PRO A 324 -2.65 -19.62 -1.58
N HIS A 325 -1.38 -19.74 -1.23
CA HIS A 325 -0.85 -19.17 0.01
C HIS A 325 0.45 -18.38 -0.23
N GLY A 326 1.61 -19.02 -0.32
CA GLY A 326 2.90 -18.34 -0.53
C GLY A 326 3.36 -18.37 -1.99
N LEU A 327 4.18 -17.38 -2.38
CA LEU A 327 4.89 -17.35 -3.66
C LEU A 327 6.34 -16.87 -3.53
N VAL A 328 7.20 -17.34 -4.43
CA VAL A 328 8.60 -16.91 -4.57
C VAL A 328 9.01 -16.91 -6.04
N THR A 329 9.88 -15.97 -6.43
CA THR A 329 10.42 -15.85 -7.79
C THR A 329 11.85 -16.37 -7.84
N ALA A 330 12.18 -17.15 -8.86
CA ALA A 330 13.53 -17.64 -9.12
C ALA A 330 14.34 -16.63 -9.96
N PRO A 331 15.68 -16.63 -9.89
CA PRO A 331 16.52 -15.74 -10.71
C PRO A 331 16.32 -15.93 -12.22
N ASP A 332 16.00 -17.15 -12.67
CA ASP A 332 15.67 -17.45 -14.08
C ASP A 332 14.27 -17.00 -14.53
N GLY A 333 13.50 -16.38 -13.63
CA GLY A 333 12.16 -15.85 -13.90
C GLY A 333 11.01 -16.83 -13.62
N ARG A 334 11.27 -18.11 -13.32
CA ARG A 334 10.19 -19.03 -12.89
C ARG A 334 9.54 -18.53 -11.59
N VAL A 335 8.24 -18.77 -11.47
CA VAL A 335 7.47 -18.39 -10.27
C VAL A 335 6.97 -19.65 -9.59
N PHE A 336 7.35 -19.82 -8.32
CA PHE A 336 6.92 -20.94 -7.48
C PHE A 336 5.84 -20.45 -6.54
N TYR A 337 4.80 -21.25 -6.34
CA TYR A 337 3.73 -20.94 -5.39
C TYR A 337 3.11 -22.22 -4.84
N ILE A 338 2.38 -22.08 -3.74
CA ILE A 338 1.83 -23.20 -2.99
C ILE A 338 0.32 -23.12 -2.81
N GLY A 339 -0.31 -24.30 -2.81
CA GLY A 339 -1.65 -24.54 -2.31
C GLY A 339 -1.61 -24.99 -0.85
N ARG A 340 -2.38 -24.34 0.04
CA ARG A 340 -2.38 -24.64 1.49
C ARG A 340 -2.86 -26.05 1.82
N GLY A 341 -3.80 -26.55 1.02
CA GLY A 341 -4.28 -27.94 1.06
C GLY A 341 -5.75 -28.12 1.38
N GLY A 342 -6.53 -27.03 1.42
CA GLY A 342 -7.99 -27.07 1.35
C GLY A 342 -8.47 -27.46 -0.04
N ALA A 343 -9.62 -28.13 -0.07
CA ALA A 343 -10.26 -28.58 -1.30
C ALA A 343 -11.33 -27.59 -1.79
N ASP A 344 -11.88 -27.83 -2.98
CA ASP A 344 -13.05 -27.11 -3.43
C ASP A 344 -14.27 -27.42 -2.56
N SER A 345 -15.24 -26.50 -2.52
CA SER A 345 -16.39 -26.56 -1.60
C SER A 345 -17.34 -27.73 -1.83
N SER A 346 -17.20 -28.49 -2.92
CA SER A 346 -17.97 -29.72 -3.13
C SER A 346 -17.39 -30.94 -2.41
N GLN A 347 -16.13 -30.87 -1.95
CA GLN A 347 -15.48 -31.97 -1.24
C GLN A 347 -15.88 -31.97 0.24
N PRO A 348 -16.08 -33.15 0.85
CA PRO A 348 -16.42 -33.25 2.27
C PRO A 348 -15.27 -32.77 3.15
N VAL A 349 -15.63 -32.08 4.23
CA VAL A 349 -14.70 -31.65 5.27
C VAL A 349 -14.92 -32.52 6.51
N ILE A 350 -13.87 -33.22 6.93
CA ILE A 350 -13.89 -34.04 8.14
C ILE A 350 -13.60 -33.14 9.33
N THR A 351 -14.48 -33.17 10.34
CA THR A 351 -14.37 -32.34 11.57
C THR A 351 -14.41 -33.16 12.87
N ASP A 352 -14.70 -34.47 12.78
CA ASP A 352 -14.67 -35.39 13.93
C ASP A 352 -13.22 -35.80 14.26
N TRP A 353 -12.79 -35.52 15.48
CA TRP A 353 -11.46 -35.88 15.98
C TRP A 353 -11.22 -37.39 16.12
N ASN A 354 -12.28 -38.20 16.15
CA ASN A 354 -12.15 -39.66 16.18
C ASN A 354 -11.80 -40.24 14.79
N ASP A 355 -12.08 -39.49 13.73
CA ASP A 355 -11.74 -39.89 12.36
C ASP A 355 -10.21 -39.79 12.16
N PRO A 356 -9.54 -40.81 11.61
CA PRO A 356 -8.11 -40.74 11.31
C PRO A 356 -7.75 -39.71 10.23
N ASP A 357 -8.69 -39.29 9.39
CA ASP A 357 -8.48 -38.34 8.29
C ASP A 357 -8.93 -36.90 8.65
N ILE A 358 -9.13 -36.61 9.95
CA ILE A 358 -9.45 -35.27 10.45
C ILE A 358 -8.48 -34.21 9.90
N GLY A 359 -9.03 -33.22 9.18
CA GLY A 359 -8.24 -32.11 8.63
C GLY A 359 -7.22 -32.51 7.55
N LYS A 360 -7.25 -33.74 7.04
CA LYS A 360 -6.33 -34.22 6.01
C LYS A 360 -6.51 -33.46 4.70
N GLY A 361 -5.46 -32.74 4.31
CA GLY A 361 -5.37 -31.96 3.08
C GLY A 361 -4.20 -32.36 2.22
N ARG A 362 -4.16 -31.80 1.01
CA ARG A 362 -3.08 -32.02 0.05
C ARG A 362 -2.44 -30.67 -0.28
N GLY A 363 -1.33 -30.33 0.38
CA GLY A 363 -0.61 -29.10 0.07
C GLY A 363 0.15 -29.23 -1.24
N GLU A 364 -0.17 -28.41 -2.23
CA GLU A 364 0.40 -28.48 -3.58
C GLU A 364 1.55 -27.48 -3.78
N ILE A 365 2.53 -27.84 -4.61
CA ILE A 365 3.61 -26.97 -5.05
C ILE A 365 3.53 -26.85 -6.57
N HIS A 366 3.53 -25.63 -7.09
CA HIS A 366 3.43 -25.34 -8.52
C HIS A 366 4.59 -24.47 -9.00
N VAL A 367 4.91 -24.59 -10.29
CA VAL A 367 5.88 -23.75 -11.00
C VAL A 367 5.20 -23.17 -12.23
N TYR A 368 5.24 -21.85 -12.39
CA TYR A 368 4.89 -21.16 -13.63
C TYR A 368 6.17 -20.76 -14.37
N ASP A 369 6.30 -21.17 -15.63
CA ASP A 369 7.39 -20.76 -16.51
C ASP A 369 6.92 -19.64 -17.44
N PRO A 370 7.40 -18.39 -17.28
CA PRO A 370 6.99 -17.27 -18.12
C PRO A 370 7.40 -17.43 -19.60
N ARG A 371 8.37 -18.28 -19.92
CA ARG A 371 8.82 -18.51 -21.31
C ARG A 371 7.84 -19.36 -22.09
N THR A 372 7.19 -20.32 -21.43
CA THR A 372 6.22 -21.23 -22.06
C THR A 372 4.77 -20.85 -21.75
N GLY A 373 4.55 -20.06 -20.70
CA GLY A 373 3.22 -19.74 -20.18
C GLY A 373 2.53 -20.93 -19.51
N GLN A 374 3.28 -21.99 -19.16
CA GLN A 374 2.73 -23.22 -18.58
C GLN A 374 2.92 -23.30 -17.08
N VAL A 375 1.98 -24.01 -16.44
CA VAL A 375 2.03 -24.37 -15.01
C VAL A 375 2.34 -25.86 -14.88
N THR A 376 3.32 -26.19 -14.05
CA THR A 376 3.67 -27.55 -13.64
C THR A 376 3.27 -27.76 -12.18
N LEU A 377 2.49 -28.80 -11.89
CA LEU A 377 2.35 -29.31 -10.52
C LEU A 377 3.64 -30.05 -10.13
N ALA A 378 4.51 -29.39 -9.38
CA ALA A 378 5.83 -29.89 -9.02
C ALA A 378 5.78 -31.06 -8.05
N GLY A 379 4.85 -31.01 -7.10
CA GLY A 379 4.70 -32.01 -6.06
C GLY A 379 3.52 -31.71 -5.14
N ALA A 380 3.29 -32.59 -4.18
CA ALA A 380 2.30 -32.37 -3.12
C ALA A 380 2.69 -33.09 -1.83
N LEU A 381 2.29 -32.54 -0.69
CA LEU A 381 2.49 -33.09 0.65
C LEU A 381 1.14 -33.37 1.32
N THR A 382 1.06 -34.42 2.15
CA THR A 382 -0.11 -34.65 3.01
C THR A 382 0.00 -33.80 4.26
N VAL A 383 -0.92 -32.84 4.41
CA VAL A 383 -0.88 -31.81 5.45
C VAL A 383 -2.13 -31.85 6.32
N PHE A 384 -2.03 -31.32 7.53
CA PHE A 384 -3.20 -30.99 8.35
C PHE A 384 -3.62 -29.56 8.03
N GLY A 385 -4.80 -29.37 7.42
CA GLY A 385 -5.27 -28.06 6.97
C GLY A 385 -6.66 -28.01 6.35
N ASN A 386 -7.24 -29.15 5.97
CA ASN A 386 -8.55 -29.25 5.34
C ASN A 386 -9.68 -29.54 6.34
N LYS A 387 -9.82 -28.68 7.36
CA LYS A 387 -10.90 -28.76 8.38
C LYS A 387 -12.02 -27.73 8.14
N GLY A 388 -12.00 -27.08 6.97
CA GLY A 388 -13.00 -26.12 6.51
C GLY A 388 -13.00 -24.79 7.27
N GLY A 389 -14.01 -23.96 6.97
CA GLY A 389 -14.28 -22.71 7.68
C GLY A 389 -15.34 -22.86 8.78
N GLY A 390 -15.53 -21.80 9.58
CA GLY A 390 -16.54 -21.76 10.64
C GLY A 390 -16.03 -21.13 11.94
N ASP A 391 -16.66 -21.53 13.06
CA ASP A 391 -16.27 -21.10 14.40
C ASP A 391 -14.86 -21.59 14.76
N GLU A 392 -14.21 -20.94 15.74
CA GLU A 392 -12.79 -21.16 16.07
C GLU A 392 -12.42 -22.60 16.42
N LEU A 393 -13.34 -23.39 16.98
CA LEU A 393 -13.09 -24.79 17.32
C LEU A 393 -13.22 -25.73 16.10
N VAL A 394 -13.78 -25.24 15.00
CA VAL A 394 -14.00 -26.00 13.76
C VAL A 394 -12.92 -25.65 12.74
N LYS A 395 -12.75 -24.37 12.40
CA LYS A 395 -11.81 -23.93 11.35
C LYS A 395 -10.34 -24.23 11.68
N VAL A 396 -9.49 -24.26 10.66
CA VAL A 396 -8.03 -24.43 10.80
C VAL A 396 -7.26 -23.66 9.74
N GLU A 397 -6.21 -22.95 10.15
CA GLU A 397 -5.31 -22.19 9.25
C GLU A 397 -4.01 -22.94 8.93
N GLU A 398 -3.79 -24.12 9.53
CA GLU A 398 -2.65 -24.99 9.25
C GLU A 398 -2.64 -25.48 7.79
N GLY A 399 -1.52 -26.01 7.32
CA GLY A 399 -1.39 -26.58 5.98
C GLY A 399 0.03 -26.42 5.46
N LEU A 400 0.17 -26.22 4.15
CA LEU A 400 1.40 -25.75 3.51
C LEU A 400 1.35 -24.21 3.43
N LEU A 401 2.24 -23.52 4.16
CA LEU A 401 2.06 -22.09 4.47
C LEU A 401 3.15 -21.18 3.92
N GLY A 402 4.39 -21.69 3.86
CA GLY A 402 5.52 -20.94 3.36
C GLY A 402 6.30 -21.72 2.31
N ILE A 403 6.83 -20.99 1.33
CA ILE A 403 7.79 -21.47 0.34
C ILE A 403 8.90 -20.44 0.20
N GLU A 404 10.14 -20.89 0.08
CA GLU A 404 11.26 -20.04 -0.33
C GLU A 404 12.32 -20.90 -1.05
N LEU A 405 13.04 -20.31 -1.99
CA LEU A 405 14.13 -20.98 -2.71
C LEU A 405 15.45 -20.68 -2.02
N ASP A 406 16.37 -21.65 -2.01
CA ASP A 406 17.73 -21.40 -1.54
C ASP A 406 18.39 -20.25 -2.33
N PRO A 407 19.24 -19.41 -1.71
CA PRO A 407 19.97 -18.37 -2.44
C PRO A 407 20.80 -18.91 -3.61
N ARG A 408 21.20 -20.20 -3.56
CA ARG A 408 21.90 -20.93 -4.63
C ARG A 408 20.98 -21.92 -5.35
N PHE A 409 19.69 -21.62 -5.46
CA PHE A 409 18.72 -22.49 -6.14
C PHE A 409 19.15 -22.92 -7.55
N GLU A 410 19.79 -22.03 -8.30
CA GLU A 410 20.33 -22.32 -9.65
C GLU A 410 21.55 -23.26 -9.65
N GLU A 411 22.03 -23.67 -8.48
CA GLU A 411 23.07 -24.66 -8.31
C GLU A 411 22.47 -25.96 -7.74
N ASN A 412 21.73 -25.85 -6.63
CA ASN A 412 21.32 -26.99 -5.81
C ASN A 412 19.86 -27.45 -5.99
N GLY A 413 18.98 -26.62 -6.57
CA GLY A 413 17.55 -26.91 -6.68
C GLY A 413 16.81 -27.00 -5.35
N TRP A 414 17.34 -26.43 -4.26
CA TRP A 414 16.73 -26.55 -2.93
C TRP A 414 15.54 -25.64 -2.72
N VAL A 415 14.47 -26.21 -2.15
CA VAL A 415 13.21 -25.54 -1.84
C VAL A 415 12.90 -25.74 -0.36
N TYR A 416 12.60 -24.66 0.36
CA TYR A 416 12.23 -24.67 1.77
C TYR A 416 10.73 -24.51 1.90
N LEU A 417 10.10 -25.37 2.71
CA LEU A 417 8.66 -25.38 2.93
C LEU A 417 8.35 -25.30 4.43
N HIS A 418 7.44 -24.40 4.81
CA HIS A 418 6.87 -24.32 6.15
C HIS A 418 5.47 -24.95 6.12
N TYR A 419 5.28 -26.04 6.86
CA TYR A 419 4.02 -26.79 6.84
C TYR A 419 3.75 -27.61 8.11
N THR A 420 2.51 -28.09 8.21
CA THR A 420 2.04 -28.98 9.30
C THR A 420 1.71 -30.35 8.71
N PRO A 421 2.56 -31.38 8.91
CA PRO A 421 2.29 -32.73 8.39
C PRO A 421 1.10 -33.37 9.11
N HIS A 422 0.19 -33.98 8.34
CA HIS A 422 -0.96 -34.68 8.91
C HIS A 422 -0.55 -35.87 9.79
N SER A 423 0.52 -36.58 9.43
CA SER A 423 1.02 -37.74 10.17
C SER A 423 1.53 -37.41 11.58
N GLY A 424 1.78 -36.13 11.87
CA GLY A 424 2.35 -35.67 13.14
C GLY A 424 1.31 -35.12 14.13
N ILE A 425 0.02 -35.26 13.86
CA ILE A 425 -1.03 -34.77 14.78
C ILE A 425 -1.28 -35.78 15.90
N ASP A 426 -1.49 -35.25 17.11
CA ASP A 426 -2.06 -35.98 18.22
C ASP A 426 -3.55 -35.60 18.34
N ARG A 427 -4.42 -36.55 18.04
CA ARG A 427 -5.89 -36.34 18.05
C ARG A 427 -6.48 -36.33 19.45
N GLU A 428 -5.79 -36.91 20.44
CA GLU A 428 -6.26 -36.93 21.83
C GLU A 428 -5.99 -35.60 22.52
N THR A 429 -4.74 -35.12 22.42
CA THR A 429 -4.36 -33.83 23.00
C THR A 429 -4.68 -32.65 22.09
N ARG A 430 -5.03 -32.93 20.82
CA ARG A 430 -5.26 -31.95 19.76
C ARG A 430 -4.07 -31.00 19.63
N THR A 431 -2.90 -31.60 19.50
CA THR A 431 -1.64 -30.89 19.25
C THR A 431 -0.99 -31.39 17.97
N ALA A 432 -0.07 -30.61 17.43
CA ALA A 432 0.73 -30.97 16.26
C ALA A 432 2.13 -30.36 16.36
N LYS A 433 2.98 -30.69 15.40
CA LYS A 433 4.24 -29.99 15.17
C LYS A 433 4.22 -29.30 13.81
N ARG A 434 4.44 -27.98 13.81
CA ARG A 434 4.84 -27.26 12.60
C ARG A 434 6.30 -27.54 12.32
N ARG A 435 6.69 -27.48 11.05
CA ARG A 435 8.10 -27.59 10.67
C ARG A 435 8.47 -26.73 9.48
N VAL A 436 9.75 -26.41 9.39
CA VAL A 436 10.43 -25.98 8.17
C VAL A 436 11.32 -27.11 7.69
N SER A 437 11.08 -27.57 6.46
CA SER A 437 11.86 -28.62 5.82
C SER A 437 12.44 -28.15 4.48
N ARG A 438 13.61 -28.67 4.12
CA ARG A 438 14.25 -28.49 2.82
C ARG A 438 14.04 -29.73 1.95
N PHE A 439 13.65 -29.51 0.71
CA PHE A 439 13.50 -30.51 -0.35
C PHE A 439 14.40 -30.16 -1.55
N THR A 440 14.56 -31.09 -2.47
CA THR A 440 15.26 -30.91 -3.73
C THR A 440 14.27 -30.98 -4.88
N LEU A 441 14.34 -30.00 -5.77
CA LEU A 441 13.61 -29.95 -7.04
C LEU A 441 14.57 -30.32 -8.18
N ASP A 442 14.15 -31.25 -9.02
CA ASP A 442 14.78 -31.46 -10.32
C ASP A 442 14.42 -30.28 -11.25
N ARG A 443 15.40 -29.42 -11.49
CA ARG A 443 15.23 -28.21 -12.30
C ARG A 443 15.00 -28.47 -13.78
N ALA A 444 15.27 -29.68 -14.27
CA ALA A 444 15.02 -30.05 -15.66
C ALA A 444 13.57 -30.49 -15.89
N THR A 445 12.92 -31.04 -14.86
CA THR A 445 11.54 -31.57 -14.95
C THR A 445 10.53 -30.77 -14.13
N ASP A 446 11.00 -29.79 -13.33
CA ASP A 446 10.20 -29.04 -12.35
C ASP A 446 9.48 -29.95 -11.36
N ARG A 447 10.12 -31.08 -10.97
CA ARG A 447 9.54 -32.04 -10.03
C ARG A 447 10.27 -32.02 -8.69
N LEU A 448 9.50 -31.92 -7.62
CA LEU A 448 10.01 -32.02 -6.26
C LEU A 448 10.20 -33.49 -5.90
N ASP A 449 11.34 -33.87 -5.33
CA ASP A 449 11.55 -35.19 -4.74
C ASP A 449 11.11 -35.19 -3.27
N PRO A 450 9.98 -35.80 -2.89
CA PRO A 450 9.54 -35.85 -1.50
C PRO A 450 10.48 -36.66 -0.60
N GLY A 451 11.25 -37.62 -1.16
CA GLY A 451 12.20 -38.43 -0.42
C GLY A 451 13.46 -37.67 0.00
N SER A 452 13.67 -36.46 -0.55
CA SER A 452 14.83 -35.62 -0.26
C SER A 452 14.69 -34.74 0.99
N GLU A 453 13.58 -34.88 1.73
CA GLU A 453 13.24 -34.05 2.91
C GLU A 453 14.38 -34.04 3.93
N LYS A 454 14.72 -32.82 4.38
CA LYS A 454 15.48 -32.58 5.61
C LYS A 454 14.66 -31.65 6.49
N VAL A 455 14.30 -32.11 7.68
CA VAL A 455 13.61 -31.28 8.68
C VAL A 455 14.66 -30.42 9.37
N LEU A 456 14.55 -29.10 9.22
CA LEU A 456 15.49 -28.15 9.85
C LEU A 456 15.04 -27.80 11.27
N LEU A 457 13.77 -27.44 11.41
CA LEU A 457 13.21 -26.92 12.65
C LEU A 457 11.77 -27.41 12.80
N GLU A 458 11.42 -27.86 14.00
CA GLU A 458 10.05 -28.22 14.36
C GLU A 458 9.68 -27.68 15.75
N TRP A 459 8.39 -27.36 15.95
CA TRP A 459 7.90 -26.86 17.23
C TRP A 459 6.44 -27.22 17.47
N PRO A 460 6.02 -27.38 18.74
CA PRO A 460 4.66 -27.77 19.07
C PRO A 460 3.66 -26.62 18.91
N VAL A 461 2.44 -26.99 18.52
CA VAL A 461 1.26 -26.12 18.42
C VAL A 461 0.03 -26.83 18.95
N GLN A 462 -0.94 -26.08 19.47
CA GLN A 462 -2.28 -26.59 19.70
C GLN A 462 -3.09 -26.48 18.40
N ILE A 463 -3.89 -27.50 18.10
CA ILE A 463 -4.79 -27.56 16.94
C ILE A 463 -6.25 -27.79 17.38
N HIS A 464 -6.55 -27.60 18.67
CA HIS A 464 -7.90 -27.64 19.22
C HIS A 464 -8.74 -26.47 18.72
N SER A 465 -8.15 -25.26 18.82
CA SER A 465 -8.73 -24.01 18.38
C SER A 465 -7.85 -23.42 17.29
N CYS A 466 -8.48 -22.79 16.32
CA CYS A 466 -7.84 -21.77 15.50
C CYS A 466 -7.35 -20.61 16.41
N CYS A 467 -6.33 -19.84 16.07
CA CYS A 467 -5.89 -19.45 14.73
C CYS A 467 -4.41 -19.06 14.70
N HIS A 468 -3.99 -18.45 13.59
CA HIS A 468 -2.71 -17.77 13.39
C HIS A 468 -1.56 -18.74 13.21
N ALA A 469 -1.38 -19.15 11.96
CA ALA A 469 -0.30 -20.04 11.58
C ALA A 469 1.00 -19.31 11.19
N GLY A 470 0.92 -18.03 10.80
CA GLY A 470 2.04 -17.34 10.17
C GLY A 470 2.29 -17.91 8.76
N GLY A 471 3.54 -18.16 8.40
CA GLY A 471 3.88 -18.76 7.11
C GLY A 471 4.95 -18.01 6.32
N GLY A 472 5.21 -16.74 6.64
CA GLY A 472 6.16 -15.92 5.90
C GLY A 472 7.59 -16.45 6.02
N MET A 473 8.31 -16.51 4.91
CA MET A 473 9.75 -16.80 4.88
C MET A 473 10.47 -15.80 3.97
N ALA A 474 11.74 -15.52 4.25
CA ALA A 474 12.59 -14.67 3.44
C ALA A 474 14.08 -14.89 3.77
N TRP A 475 14.96 -14.64 2.81
CA TRP A 475 16.41 -14.66 3.00
C TRP A 475 17.00 -13.26 3.08
N ASP A 476 17.95 -13.07 4.01
CA ASP A 476 18.85 -11.92 3.96
C ASP A 476 20.01 -12.14 2.98
N SER A 477 20.86 -11.12 2.81
CA SER A 477 22.02 -11.16 1.94
C SER A 477 23.15 -12.09 2.43
N ARG A 478 23.07 -12.53 3.70
CA ARG A 478 24.08 -13.35 4.38
C ARG A 478 23.69 -14.84 4.45
N GLY A 479 22.59 -15.22 3.81
CA GLY A 479 22.12 -16.61 3.81
C GLY A 479 21.43 -17.01 5.11
N ASN A 480 20.90 -16.07 5.87
CA ASN A 480 20.03 -16.38 7.01
C ASN A 480 18.57 -16.46 6.55
N LEU A 481 17.89 -17.51 6.98
CA LEU A 481 16.47 -17.74 6.73
C LEU A 481 15.65 -17.15 7.88
N TYR A 482 14.75 -16.23 7.53
CA TYR A 482 13.75 -15.68 8.42
C TYR A 482 12.45 -16.49 8.31
N ILE A 483 11.86 -16.84 9.45
CA ILE A 483 10.67 -17.70 9.52
C ILE A 483 9.63 -17.06 10.45
N ALA A 484 8.50 -16.64 9.89
CA ALA A 484 7.42 -16.01 10.62
C ALA A 484 6.40 -17.05 11.12
N THR A 485 6.17 -17.06 12.43
CA THR A 485 5.27 -18.00 13.12
C THR A 485 4.12 -17.24 13.77
N GLY A 486 2.90 -17.73 13.59
CA GLY A 486 1.74 -17.18 14.30
C GLY A 486 1.70 -17.61 15.76
N ASP A 487 0.99 -16.84 16.59
CA ASP A 487 0.91 -17.04 18.05
C ASP A 487 0.09 -18.26 18.48
N ASN A 488 -0.64 -18.87 17.53
CA ASN A 488 -1.45 -20.05 17.77
C ASN A 488 -2.49 -19.88 18.90
N ASN A 489 -3.07 -18.67 19.01
CA ASN A 489 -3.90 -18.25 20.12
C ASN A 489 -5.17 -17.50 19.69
N SER A 490 -6.25 -17.59 20.48
CA SER A 490 -7.49 -16.85 20.27
C SER A 490 -7.64 -15.64 21.20
N SER A 491 -8.14 -14.54 20.66
CA SER A 491 -8.58 -13.34 21.42
C SER A 491 -10.06 -13.37 21.80
N ARG A 492 -10.86 -14.31 21.26
CA ARG A 492 -12.32 -14.33 21.47
C ARG A 492 -12.73 -14.70 22.89
N PHE A 493 -11.84 -15.32 23.65
CA PHE A 493 -12.02 -15.61 25.07
C PHE A 493 -11.57 -14.45 25.98
N SER A 494 -11.42 -13.25 25.41
CA SER A 494 -11.10 -11.99 26.09
C SER A 494 -11.83 -10.82 25.44
N ASP A 495 -13.07 -11.05 24.98
CA ASP A 495 -13.93 -10.09 24.27
C ASP A 495 -13.25 -9.46 23.03
N GLY A 496 -12.29 -10.17 22.45
CA GLY A 496 -11.50 -9.72 21.31
C GLY A 496 -10.34 -8.78 21.65
N TYR A 497 -10.06 -8.46 22.91
CA TYR A 497 -8.89 -7.66 23.30
C TYR A 497 -7.63 -8.55 23.37
N SER A 498 -6.64 -8.20 24.20
CA SER A 498 -5.46 -9.02 24.45
C SER A 498 -5.88 -10.47 24.74
N GLY A 499 -5.32 -11.44 24.02
CA GLY A 499 -5.53 -12.86 24.30
C GLY A 499 -4.69 -13.27 25.50
N ASN A 500 -4.98 -12.74 26.69
CA ASN A 500 -4.21 -12.93 27.92
C ASN A 500 -5.01 -13.71 28.98
N ASN A 501 -5.87 -14.63 28.55
CA ASN A 501 -6.70 -15.43 29.42
C ASN A 501 -6.23 -16.89 29.45
N PRO A 502 -5.65 -17.38 30.56
CA PRO A 502 -5.12 -18.75 30.63
C PRO A 502 -6.21 -19.83 30.60
N GLU A 503 -7.48 -19.49 30.84
CA GLU A 503 -8.62 -20.39 30.66
C GLU A 503 -9.57 -19.84 29.58
N PRO A 504 -9.96 -20.60 28.55
CA PRO A 504 -10.00 -22.05 28.53
C PRO A 504 -8.71 -22.72 28.07
N ALA A 505 -8.52 -23.95 28.58
CA ALA A 505 -7.54 -24.90 28.10
C ALA A 505 -8.20 -26.20 27.61
N TYR A 506 -7.56 -26.86 26.65
CA TYR A 506 -7.91 -28.22 26.26
C TYR A 506 -6.80 -29.17 26.72
N LYS A 507 -7.15 -30.13 27.58
CA LYS A 507 -6.21 -31.13 28.11
C LYS A 507 -4.92 -30.52 28.68
N GLY A 508 -5.05 -29.37 29.36
CA GLY A 508 -3.93 -28.66 29.99
C GLY A 508 -3.18 -27.68 29.09
N VAL A 509 -3.55 -27.53 27.81
CA VAL A 509 -2.96 -26.54 26.91
C VAL A 509 -3.94 -25.39 26.67
N SER A 510 -3.58 -24.20 27.14
CA SER A 510 -4.36 -22.98 26.89
C SER A 510 -4.27 -22.56 25.42
N PHE A 511 -5.41 -22.18 24.85
CA PHE A 511 -5.55 -21.63 23.49
C PHE A 511 -6.07 -20.18 23.50
N ALA A 512 -6.08 -19.54 24.67
CA ALA A 512 -6.55 -18.16 24.88
C ALA A 512 -5.53 -17.27 25.60
N ASP A 513 -4.30 -17.75 25.81
CA ASP A 513 -3.20 -17.06 26.47
C ASP A 513 -1.94 -16.95 25.60
N ALA A 514 -1.87 -15.89 24.80
CA ALA A 514 -0.72 -15.51 23.98
C ALA A 514 0.53 -15.15 24.81
N ARG A 515 0.41 -15.01 26.14
CA ARG A 515 1.58 -14.91 27.02
C ARG A 515 2.34 -16.23 27.11
N ARG A 516 1.67 -17.38 26.87
CA ARG A 516 2.31 -18.71 26.71
C ARG A 516 3.13 -18.81 25.42
N THR A 517 2.76 -18.04 24.39
CA THR A 517 3.33 -18.12 23.04
C THR A 517 4.09 -16.84 22.69
N ALA A 518 3.44 -15.84 22.11
CA ALA A 518 4.04 -14.60 21.63
C ALA A 518 4.88 -13.89 22.71
N GLY A 519 4.37 -13.83 23.94
CA GLY A 519 5.04 -13.22 25.10
C GLY A 519 6.07 -14.11 25.81
N ASN A 520 6.19 -15.39 25.44
CA ASN A 520 7.11 -16.33 26.07
C ASN A 520 8.42 -16.41 25.27
N THR A 521 9.54 -16.18 25.96
CA THR A 521 10.90 -16.22 25.39
C THR A 521 11.40 -17.63 25.11
N ASN A 522 10.77 -18.65 25.71
CA ASN A 522 11.08 -20.05 25.51
C ASN A 522 10.15 -20.74 24.48
N ASN A 523 9.35 -19.97 23.73
CA ASN A 523 8.38 -20.51 22.77
C ASN A 523 8.57 -19.91 21.37
N LEU A 524 8.53 -20.77 20.34
CA LEU A 524 8.73 -20.36 18.95
C LEU A 524 7.46 -19.84 18.25
N ASN A 525 6.29 -19.84 18.90
CA ASN A 525 5.06 -19.30 18.35
C ASN A 525 4.92 -17.79 18.62
N GLY A 526 4.35 -17.05 17.67
CA GLY A 526 4.20 -15.60 17.74
C GLY A 526 5.54 -14.87 17.64
N LYS A 527 6.40 -15.34 16.74
CA LYS A 527 7.78 -14.88 16.54
C LYS A 527 8.10 -14.63 15.07
N ILE A 528 9.19 -13.91 14.83
CA ILE A 528 9.96 -14.05 13.58
C ILE A 528 11.32 -14.62 13.98
N LEU A 529 11.60 -15.83 13.52
CA LEU A 529 12.83 -16.55 13.80
C LEU A 529 13.87 -16.22 12.75
N ARG A 530 15.15 -16.37 13.09
CA ARG A 530 16.27 -16.24 12.16
C ARG A 530 17.32 -17.31 12.44
N ILE A 531 17.56 -18.16 11.45
CA ILE A 531 18.54 -19.27 11.50
C ILE A 531 19.44 -19.22 10.26
N HIS A 532 20.59 -19.89 10.30
CA HIS A 532 21.42 -20.13 9.12
C HIS A 532 21.36 -21.62 8.75
N PRO A 533 20.59 -22.00 7.71
CA PRO A 533 20.49 -23.38 7.24
C PRO A 533 21.83 -23.96 6.77
N GLU A 534 22.12 -25.20 7.16
CA GLU A 534 23.31 -25.94 6.75
C GLU A 534 22.97 -27.01 5.68
N PRO A 535 23.95 -27.39 4.81
CA PRO A 535 23.74 -28.37 3.73
C PRO A 535 23.20 -29.74 4.17
N ASP A 536 23.53 -30.18 5.38
CA ASP A 536 23.14 -31.49 5.91
C ASP A 536 21.70 -31.53 6.46
N GLY A 537 21.04 -30.36 6.55
CA GLY A 537 19.71 -30.20 7.10
C GLY A 537 19.68 -29.69 8.54
N THR A 538 20.83 -29.42 9.14
CA THR A 538 20.93 -28.71 10.43
C THR A 538 20.87 -27.19 10.22
N TYR A 539 21.04 -26.41 11.30
CA TYR A 539 21.17 -24.97 11.24
C TYR A 539 22.09 -24.45 12.34
N THR A 540 22.67 -23.28 12.13
CA THR A 540 23.37 -22.49 13.15
C THR A 540 22.58 -21.25 13.53
N LEU A 541 22.89 -20.64 14.67
CA LEU A 541 22.25 -19.43 15.17
C LEU A 541 23.06 -18.19 14.77
N PRO A 542 22.51 -17.27 13.97
CA PRO A 542 23.21 -16.05 13.58
C PRO A 542 23.35 -15.07 14.75
N GLU A 543 24.51 -14.41 14.86
CA GLU A 543 24.73 -13.33 15.83
C GLU A 543 23.75 -12.16 15.66
N GLY A 544 23.31 -11.58 16.78
CA GLY A 544 22.34 -10.48 16.80
C GLY A 544 20.87 -10.93 16.74
N ASN A 545 20.59 -12.21 17.05
CA ASN A 545 19.25 -12.62 17.46
C ASN A 545 18.90 -11.97 18.81
N LEU A 546 17.60 -11.86 19.10
CA LEU A 546 17.14 -11.21 20.34
C LEU A 546 17.64 -11.94 21.59
N PHE A 547 17.77 -13.26 21.47
CA PHE A 547 18.34 -14.12 22.48
C PHE A 547 19.45 -14.98 21.86
N THR A 548 20.41 -15.34 22.69
CA THR A 548 21.46 -16.32 22.44
C THR A 548 20.98 -17.74 22.74
N GLY A 549 20.00 -17.91 23.63
CA GLY A 549 19.58 -19.20 24.18
C GLY A 549 20.39 -19.62 25.41
N GLU A 550 21.40 -18.84 25.78
CA GLU A 550 22.32 -19.09 26.90
C GLU A 550 22.17 -18.04 28.01
N GLU A 551 21.15 -17.19 27.92
CA GLU A 551 20.85 -16.18 28.95
C GLU A 551 20.77 -16.85 30.32
N THR A 552 21.60 -16.39 31.27
CA THR A 552 21.60 -16.88 32.65
C THR A 552 20.54 -16.21 33.52
N ASP A 553 19.86 -15.20 32.96
CA ASP A 553 18.81 -14.45 33.63
C ASP A 553 17.72 -15.40 34.15
N GLU A 554 17.30 -15.15 35.39
CA GLU A 554 16.27 -15.93 36.06
C GLU A 554 16.51 -17.46 36.12
N GLY A 555 17.78 -17.90 36.08
CA GLY A 555 18.17 -19.29 36.32
C GLY A 555 18.61 -20.08 35.09
N GLY A 556 18.67 -19.47 33.89
CA GLY A 556 19.14 -20.14 32.67
C GLY A 556 18.07 -20.99 31.95
N GLY A 557 18.27 -21.25 30.66
CA GLY A 557 17.44 -22.17 29.87
C GLY A 557 16.00 -21.70 29.61
N LYS A 558 15.80 -20.38 29.64
CA LYS A 558 14.48 -19.72 29.53
C LYS A 558 14.24 -19.00 28.22
N THR A 559 15.13 -19.17 27.25
CA THR A 559 15.15 -18.42 26.00
C THR A 559 15.45 -19.35 24.83
N ARG A 560 14.94 -18.98 23.65
CA ARG A 560 15.21 -19.66 22.38
C ARG A 560 16.06 -18.77 21.50
N GLY A 561 17.27 -19.25 21.19
CA GLY A 561 18.25 -18.51 20.40
C GLY A 561 17.82 -18.26 18.94
N GLU A 562 16.79 -18.96 18.44
CA GLU A 562 16.23 -18.72 17.10
C GLU A 562 15.46 -17.40 16.99
N ILE A 563 15.04 -16.80 18.11
CA ILE A 563 14.13 -15.64 18.12
C ILE A 563 14.89 -14.38 17.70
N TYR A 564 14.50 -13.80 16.56
CA TYR A 564 14.93 -12.46 16.13
C TYR A 564 13.91 -11.39 16.53
N VAL A 565 12.62 -11.70 16.38
CA VAL A 565 11.53 -10.83 16.82
C VAL A 565 10.57 -11.62 17.70
N MET A 566 10.20 -11.05 18.84
CA MET A 566 9.10 -11.56 19.67
C MET A 566 7.90 -10.61 19.69
N GLY A 567 6.76 -11.11 20.16
CA GLY A 567 5.57 -10.29 20.35
C GLY A 567 4.85 -9.91 19.05
N VAL A 568 4.74 -10.85 18.11
CA VAL A 568 3.90 -10.73 16.92
C VAL A 568 2.73 -11.72 16.99
N ARG A 569 1.62 -11.42 16.30
CA ARG A 569 0.38 -12.24 16.38
C ARG A 569 0.22 -13.21 15.20
N ASN A 570 0.00 -12.71 13.98
CA ASN A 570 -0.15 -13.57 12.79
C ASN A 570 0.59 -13.03 11.55
N PRO A 571 1.93 -13.11 11.50
CA PRO A 571 2.70 -12.67 10.34
C PRO A 571 2.68 -13.68 9.19
N ALA A 572 1.66 -13.61 8.33
CA ALA A 572 1.53 -14.53 7.18
C ALA A 572 2.56 -14.27 6.08
N ARG A 573 3.00 -13.01 5.90
CA ARG A 573 3.99 -12.61 4.89
C ARG A 573 5.07 -11.74 5.51
N ILE A 574 6.30 -11.91 5.02
CA ILE A 574 7.46 -11.09 5.36
C ILE A 574 8.31 -10.85 4.11
N PHE A 575 9.19 -9.87 4.18
CA PHE A 575 10.16 -9.55 3.14
C PHE A 575 11.45 -9.04 3.79
N VAL A 576 12.59 -9.51 3.31
CA VAL A 576 13.89 -8.94 3.67
C VAL A 576 14.46 -8.27 2.42
N ASP A 577 14.78 -6.98 2.54
CA ASP A 577 15.45 -6.26 1.47
C ASP A 577 16.93 -6.64 1.46
N LYS A 578 17.33 -7.49 0.52
CA LYS A 578 18.73 -7.96 0.38
C LYS A 578 19.76 -6.84 0.15
N THR A 579 19.32 -5.62 -0.17
CA THR A 579 20.22 -4.47 -0.31
C THR A 579 20.62 -3.89 1.06
N THR A 580 19.74 -4.00 2.05
CA THR A 580 19.89 -3.35 3.36
C THR A 580 19.81 -4.32 4.54
N ASP A 581 19.43 -5.57 4.29
CA ASP A 581 19.08 -6.60 5.28
C ASP A 581 18.00 -6.17 6.28
N VAL A 582 17.19 -5.17 5.93
CA VAL A 582 16.05 -4.73 6.71
C VAL A 582 14.87 -5.67 6.50
N LEU A 583 14.26 -6.11 7.60
CA LEU A 583 13.07 -6.94 7.61
C LEU A 583 11.80 -6.07 7.60
N TYR A 584 10.89 -6.36 6.68
CA TYR A 584 9.56 -5.79 6.58
C TYR A 584 8.54 -6.89 6.89
N ALA A 585 7.62 -6.61 7.81
CA ALA A 585 6.63 -7.56 8.25
C ALA A 585 5.28 -6.90 8.50
N GLY A 586 4.21 -7.69 8.39
CA GLY A 586 2.87 -7.29 8.76
C GLY A 586 2.11 -8.45 9.37
N TRP A 587 1.22 -8.16 10.32
CA TRP A 587 0.47 -9.19 11.04
C TRP A 587 -0.92 -8.73 11.48
N VAL A 588 -1.82 -9.70 11.56
CA VAL A 588 -3.23 -9.51 11.94
C VAL A 588 -3.39 -9.27 13.43
N GLY A 589 -4.16 -8.24 13.81
CA GLY A 589 -4.48 -7.88 15.19
C GLY A 589 -5.59 -8.72 15.82
N PRO A 590 -5.99 -8.43 17.08
CA PRO A 590 -7.06 -9.17 17.76
C PRO A 590 -8.46 -8.82 17.23
N ASP A 591 -9.54 -9.17 17.92
CA ASP A 591 -10.91 -9.10 17.35
C ASP A 591 -11.78 -7.92 17.85
N ALA A 592 -11.32 -7.15 18.84
CA ALA A 592 -12.10 -6.08 19.46
C ALA A 592 -12.37 -4.94 18.48
N SER A 593 -13.63 -4.73 18.09
CA SER A 593 -13.97 -3.78 17.02
C SER A 593 -13.78 -2.31 17.41
N ALA A 594 -13.63 -1.96 18.68
CA ALA A 594 -13.51 -0.59 19.19
C ALA A 594 -12.55 -0.53 20.38
N PRO A 595 -11.94 0.63 20.69
CA PRO A 595 -11.10 0.78 21.87
C PRO A 595 -11.96 0.77 23.14
N SER A 596 -11.36 0.46 24.27
CA SER A 596 -12.03 0.43 25.57
C SER A 596 -11.19 1.12 26.65
N PRO A 597 -11.75 2.10 27.36
CA PRO A 597 -11.13 2.67 28.57
C PRO A 597 -10.86 1.64 29.67
N VAL A 598 -11.49 0.46 29.59
CA VAL A 598 -11.29 -0.64 30.54
C VAL A 598 -10.20 -1.59 30.07
N TRP A 599 -10.19 -1.99 28.80
CA TRP A 599 -9.36 -3.10 28.32
C TRP A 599 -8.17 -2.66 27.47
N GLY A 600 -8.23 -1.51 26.80
CA GLY A 600 -7.14 -1.00 25.98
C GLY A 600 -7.53 -0.81 24.51
N PRO A 601 -6.55 -0.91 23.58
CA PRO A 601 -6.78 -0.57 22.18
C PRO A 601 -7.74 -1.55 21.49
N ALA A 602 -8.34 -1.06 20.40
CA ALA A 602 -9.10 -1.90 19.47
C ALA A 602 -8.18 -2.91 18.76
N LYS A 603 -8.76 -3.70 17.87
CA LYS A 603 -8.03 -4.50 16.91
C LYS A 603 -7.15 -3.65 16.00
N TYR A 604 -5.84 -3.90 16.05
CA TYR A 604 -4.83 -3.26 15.20
C TYR A 604 -4.12 -4.27 14.32
N ASP A 605 -4.41 -4.22 13.03
CA ASP A 605 -3.53 -4.82 12.04
C ASP A 605 -2.30 -3.93 11.89
N THR A 606 -1.14 -4.55 11.74
CA THR A 606 0.14 -3.87 11.96
C THR A 606 1.10 -4.17 10.82
N PHE A 607 1.90 -3.16 10.44
CA PHE A 607 3.12 -3.34 9.66
C PHE A 607 4.30 -2.66 10.35
N ALA A 608 5.47 -3.28 10.27
CA ALA A 608 6.70 -2.78 10.86
C ALA A 608 7.91 -2.95 9.94
N VAL A 609 8.79 -1.96 10.00
CA VAL A 609 10.17 -2.00 9.51
C VAL A 609 11.06 -2.37 10.69
N ILE A 610 11.82 -3.44 10.54
CA ILE A 610 12.58 -4.09 11.62
C ILE A 610 14.05 -4.07 11.21
N THR A 611 14.76 -3.06 11.69
CA THR A 611 16.20 -2.85 11.44
C THR A 611 17.09 -3.63 12.41
N GLU A 612 16.55 -4.05 13.55
CA GLU A 612 17.24 -4.84 14.57
C GLU A 612 16.26 -5.78 15.30
N ALA A 613 16.81 -6.75 16.03
CA ALA A 613 16.06 -7.70 16.84
C ALA A 613 15.28 -6.99 17.96
N GLY A 614 14.08 -7.46 18.31
CA GLY A 614 13.29 -6.78 19.35
C GLY A 614 11.92 -7.35 19.65
N ASN A 615 11.24 -6.73 20.62
CA ASN A 615 9.89 -7.08 21.05
C ASN A 615 8.85 -6.13 20.44
N ARG A 616 7.89 -6.66 19.66
CA ARG A 616 6.83 -5.90 18.97
C ARG A 616 5.51 -5.80 19.75
N GLY A 617 5.51 -6.31 20.98
CA GLY A 617 4.58 -5.91 22.02
C GLY A 617 3.41 -6.85 22.26
N TRP A 618 2.96 -7.67 21.30
CA TRP A 618 1.83 -8.57 21.51
C TRP A 618 2.17 -9.66 22.57
N PRO A 619 1.30 -9.96 23.56
CA PRO A 619 -0.06 -9.45 23.77
C PRO A 619 -0.18 -8.26 24.75
N TYR A 620 0.92 -7.62 25.13
CA TYR A 620 0.96 -6.57 26.16
C TYR A 620 0.62 -5.18 25.62
N CYS A 621 1.22 -4.80 24.49
CA CYS A 621 1.10 -3.47 23.90
C CYS A 621 1.00 -3.55 22.37
N MET A 622 0.32 -2.59 21.75
CA MET A 622 0.19 -2.50 20.29
C MET A 622 0.40 -1.06 19.77
N GLY A 623 0.49 -0.92 18.45
CA GLY A 623 0.64 0.39 17.79
C GLY A 623 1.89 1.14 18.26
N ASN A 624 1.69 2.37 18.75
CA ASN A 624 2.73 3.22 19.33
C ASN A 624 2.82 3.07 20.86
N LYS A 625 3.07 1.86 21.37
CA LYS A 625 3.10 1.55 22.83
C LYS A 625 1.78 1.89 23.52
N GLN A 626 0.68 1.35 23.02
CA GLN A 626 -0.65 1.42 23.65
C GLN A 626 -0.86 0.13 24.46
N PRO A 627 -0.86 0.18 25.81
CA PRO A 627 -0.96 -1.01 26.64
C PRO A 627 -2.39 -1.56 26.74
N TYR A 628 -2.51 -2.88 26.83
CA TYR A 628 -3.70 -3.57 27.35
C TYR A 628 -3.69 -3.63 28.89
N ARG A 629 -4.84 -4.00 29.47
CA ARG A 629 -4.91 -4.41 30.88
C ARG A 629 -4.74 -5.91 31.05
N ASP A 630 -4.12 -6.29 32.16
CA ASP A 630 -4.02 -7.69 32.54
C ASP A 630 -5.35 -8.24 33.08
N ARG A 631 -5.57 -9.55 32.90
CA ARG A 631 -6.80 -10.23 33.31
C ARG A 631 -6.61 -10.83 34.71
N ASN A 632 -7.53 -10.54 35.62
CA ASN A 632 -7.55 -11.18 36.92
C ASN A 632 -8.07 -12.61 36.82
N LEU A 633 -7.57 -13.52 37.67
CA LEU A 633 -8.11 -14.86 37.80
C LEU A 633 -8.56 -15.12 39.24
N PRO A 634 -9.61 -15.94 39.45
CA PRO A 634 -10.37 -16.69 38.44
C PRO A 634 -11.43 -15.87 37.68
N ASP A 635 -11.53 -14.56 37.93
CA ASP A 635 -12.55 -13.68 37.36
C ASP A 635 -11.95 -12.70 36.32
N PRO A 636 -11.85 -13.10 35.03
CA PRO A 636 -11.26 -12.28 33.96
C PRO A 636 -12.06 -11.03 33.60
N SER A 637 -13.26 -10.85 34.19
CA SER A 637 -14.04 -9.63 34.04
C SER A 637 -13.49 -8.47 34.89
N LYS A 638 -12.68 -8.77 35.90
CA LYS A 638 -12.03 -7.77 36.75
C LYS A 638 -10.64 -7.43 36.19
N PRO A 639 -10.42 -6.22 35.68
CA PRO A 639 -9.11 -5.84 35.19
C PRO A 639 -8.10 -5.66 36.33
N LEU A 640 -6.85 -6.07 36.10
CA LEU A 640 -5.71 -5.70 36.92
C LEU A 640 -5.13 -4.35 36.45
N GLY A 641 -3.83 -4.12 36.66
CA GLY A 641 -3.11 -2.96 36.17
C GLY A 641 -2.94 -2.96 34.64
N TRP A 642 -2.55 -1.81 34.11
CA TRP A 642 -2.05 -1.69 32.74
C TRP A 642 -0.66 -2.31 32.63
N TYR A 643 -0.36 -2.94 31.50
CA TYR A 643 1.01 -3.37 31.23
C TYR A 643 1.95 -2.17 31.07
N ASP A 644 3.17 -2.31 31.56
CA ASP A 644 4.28 -1.38 31.31
C ASP A 644 4.96 -1.78 29.99
N CYS A 645 4.80 -0.98 28.94
CA CYS A 645 5.39 -1.29 27.63
C CYS A 645 6.91 -1.14 27.61
N ASP A 646 7.52 -0.40 28.54
CA ASP A 646 8.97 -0.25 28.62
C ASP A 646 9.60 -1.36 29.47
N ARG A 647 8.80 -2.00 30.34
CA ARG A 647 9.23 -3.12 31.18
C ARG A 647 8.15 -4.21 31.29
N PRO A 648 7.77 -4.85 30.17
CA PRO A 648 6.70 -5.85 30.19
C PRO A 648 7.11 -7.06 31.03
N ARG A 649 6.14 -7.63 31.74
CA ARG A 649 6.34 -8.81 32.59
C ARG A 649 5.40 -9.92 32.20
N ASN A 650 5.94 -11.13 32.02
CA ASN A 650 5.17 -12.33 31.72
C ASN A 650 4.89 -13.13 32.99
N GLU A 651 3.80 -12.77 33.67
CA GLU A 651 3.32 -13.43 34.89
C GLU A 651 2.24 -14.50 34.59
N SER A 652 2.15 -14.96 33.34
CA SER A 652 1.23 -16.05 33.01
C SER A 652 1.60 -17.33 33.78
N PRO A 653 0.60 -18.09 34.27
CA PRO A 653 0.84 -19.42 34.84
C PRO A 653 1.38 -20.43 33.80
N ASN A 654 1.29 -20.09 32.51
CA ASN A 654 1.77 -20.90 31.39
C ASN A 654 3.14 -20.42 30.86
N ASN A 655 3.83 -19.51 31.57
CA ASN A 655 5.15 -19.04 31.18
C ASN A 655 6.25 -19.96 31.75
N ASP A 656 7.08 -20.50 30.86
CA ASP A 656 8.31 -21.23 31.17
C ASP A 656 9.57 -20.51 30.66
N GLY A 657 9.41 -19.27 30.17
CA GLY A 657 10.50 -18.37 29.79
C GLY A 657 10.84 -17.36 30.87
N LEU A 658 11.43 -16.23 30.45
CA LEU A 658 11.73 -15.09 31.29
C LEU A 658 10.42 -14.43 31.76
N VAL A 659 10.40 -13.97 33.01
CA VAL A 659 9.35 -13.12 33.54
C VAL A 659 9.59 -11.68 33.11
N ASN A 660 10.82 -11.19 33.19
CA ASN A 660 11.17 -9.83 32.77
C ASN A 660 11.53 -9.83 31.28
N LEU A 661 10.73 -9.11 30.48
CA LEU A 661 10.86 -9.12 29.03
C LEU A 661 11.59 -7.87 28.51
N PRO A 662 12.21 -7.95 27.31
CA PRO A 662 12.72 -6.77 26.62
C PRO A 662 11.65 -5.71 26.36
N PRO A 663 12.01 -4.41 26.33
CA PRO A 663 11.07 -3.31 26.09
C PRO A 663 10.37 -3.45 24.73
N VAL A 664 9.12 -2.99 24.68
CA VAL A 664 8.36 -2.95 23.42
C VAL A 664 8.89 -1.86 22.51
N THR A 665 9.07 -2.19 21.23
CA THR A 665 9.34 -1.23 20.15
C THR A 665 8.05 -0.84 19.46
N GLY A 666 7.89 0.45 19.12
CA GLY A 666 6.73 0.93 18.37
C GLY A 666 6.64 0.29 16.97
N ASN A 667 5.43 0.29 16.41
CA ASN A 667 5.20 -0.17 15.04
C ASN A 667 4.93 1.01 14.10
N ASN A 668 5.35 0.90 12.84
CA ASN A 668 5.29 2.00 11.88
C ASN A 668 3.88 2.31 11.39
N ILE A 669 3.05 1.27 11.22
CA ILE A 669 1.70 1.36 10.68
C ILE A 669 0.80 0.46 11.52
N TRP A 670 -0.29 1.01 12.05
CA TRP A 670 -1.34 0.23 12.69
C TRP A 670 -2.70 0.79 12.30
N TYR A 671 -3.72 -0.07 12.17
CA TYR A 671 -5.05 0.40 11.77
C TYR A 671 -6.18 -0.44 12.35
N SER A 672 -7.26 0.26 12.68
CA SER A 672 -8.50 -0.31 13.18
C SER A 672 -9.64 -0.10 12.17
N PRO A 673 -10.85 -0.63 12.43
CA PRO A 673 -12.03 -0.33 11.62
C PRO A 673 -12.35 1.16 11.53
N GLN A 674 -11.92 1.93 12.53
CA GLN A 674 -12.19 3.36 12.59
C GLN A 674 -11.23 4.19 11.75
N GLY A 675 -9.99 3.71 11.53
CA GLY A 675 -8.99 4.40 10.72
C GLY A 675 -7.56 3.98 11.05
N GLY A 676 -6.62 4.56 10.30
CA GLY A 676 -5.20 4.30 10.41
C GLY A 676 -4.48 5.21 11.41
N GLY A 677 -3.53 4.63 12.11
CA GLY A 677 -2.75 5.25 13.17
C GLY A 677 -3.60 5.89 14.26
N PRO A 678 -4.62 5.22 14.83
CA PRO A 678 -5.38 5.76 15.95
C PRO A 678 -4.45 6.05 17.13
N ASP A 679 -4.53 7.27 17.64
CA ASP A 679 -3.74 7.81 18.73
C ASP A 679 -4.66 8.60 19.66
N PHE A 680 -4.40 8.58 20.96
CA PHE A 680 -5.30 9.17 21.96
C PHE A 680 -4.50 10.06 22.94
N PRO A 681 -5.13 11.06 23.55
CA PRO A 681 -4.57 11.78 24.68
C PRO A 681 -4.15 10.80 25.78
N ARG A 682 -2.97 11.01 26.36
CA ARG A 682 -2.41 10.18 27.44
C ARG A 682 -2.49 10.92 28.77
N ASP A 683 -2.71 10.18 29.85
CA ASP A 683 -2.63 10.71 31.21
C ASP A 683 -1.17 10.84 31.70
N ALA A 684 -0.99 11.25 32.96
CA ALA A 684 0.33 11.42 33.57
C ALA A 684 1.13 10.10 33.69
N ALA A 685 0.46 8.95 33.64
CA ALA A 685 1.08 7.63 33.63
C ALA A 685 1.33 7.11 32.20
N GLY A 686 1.06 7.93 31.17
CA GLY A 686 1.24 7.56 29.77
C GLY A 686 0.12 6.68 29.20
N ILE A 687 -0.97 6.48 29.94
CA ILE A 687 -2.08 5.62 29.54
C ILE A 687 -3.01 6.38 28.58
N PRO A 688 -3.27 5.86 27.36
CA PRO A 688 -4.22 6.48 26.43
C PRO A 688 -5.66 6.46 26.96
N SER A 689 -6.47 7.47 26.63
CA SER A 689 -7.87 7.53 27.09
C SER A 689 -8.74 6.39 26.55
N TYR A 690 -8.41 5.87 25.36
CA TYR A 690 -9.16 4.84 24.61
C TYR A 690 -10.65 5.16 24.40
N ARG A 691 -11.03 6.44 24.53
CA ARG A 691 -12.37 6.92 24.17
C ARG A 691 -12.40 7.21 22.68
N LEU A 692 -13.43 6.73 22.00
CA LEU A 692 -13.50 6.83 20.53
C LEU A 692 -13.57 8.29 20.06
N GLU A 693 -14.27 9.14 20.80
CA GLU A 693 -14.40 10.56 20.56
C GLU A 693 -13.07 11.35 20.72
N ASP A 694 -12.09 10.78 21.42
CA ASP A 694 -10.77 11.39 21.61
C ASP A 694 -9.75 10.97 20.53
N ALA A 695 -10.11 10.05 19.63
CA ALA A 695 -9.18 9.44 18.69
C ALA A 695 -8.71 10.42 17.60
N ALA A 696 -7.39 10.52 17.42
CA ALA A 696 -6.76 11.15 16.27
C ALA A 696 -6.21 10.07 15.31
N TYR A 697 -6.53 10.16 14.03
CA TYR A 697 -6.04 9.21 13.01
C TYR A 697 -4.83 9.80 12.28
N ARG A 698 -3.65 9.21 12.52
CA ARG A 698 -2.38 9.70 11.97
C ARG A 698 -2.11 9.26 10.54
N LEU A 699 -2.82 8.23 10.06
CA LEU A 699 -2.69 7.68 8.70
C LEU A 699 -4.05 7.74 7.98
N PRO A 700 -4.49 8.93 7.53
CA PRO A 700 -5.83 9.14 6.98
C PRO A 700 -6.10 8.42 5.65
N TRP A 701 -5.03 7.98 4.96
CA TRP A 701 -5.11 7.15 3.75
C TRP A 701 -5.42 5.69 4.04
N LEU A 702 -5.38 5.29 5.31
CA LEU A 702 -5.55 3.94 5.78
C LEU A 702 -6.85 3.82 6.56
N LYS A 703 -7.74 2.92 6.13
CA LYS A 703 -8.96 2.58 6.84
C LYS A 703 -9.16 1.05 6.77
N GLY A 704 -9.54 0.43 7.88
CA GLY A 704 -9.66 -1.02 7.98
C GLY A 704 -11.10 -1.52 8.13
N GLY A 705 -11.27 -2.84 8.11
CA GLY A 705 -12.56 -3.50 8.35
C GLY A 705 -12.54 -5.01 8.16
N GLY A 706 -11.88 -5.48 7.09
CA GLY A 706 -11.65 -6.90 6.79
C GLY A 706 -10.46 -7.50 7.56
N GLN A 707 -9.41 -6.72 7.76
CA GLN A 707 -8.27 -6.96 8.67
C GLN A 707 -7.61 -8.32 8.54
N ALA A 708 -6.82 -8.45 7.48
CA ALA A 708 -5.67 -9.34 7.51
C ALA A 708 -4.50 -8.69 6.76
N ALA A 709 -3.61 -8.03 7.49
CA ALA A 709 -2.39 -7.43 6.94
C ALA A 709 -1.57 -8.43 6.11
N MET A 710 -1.31 -8.08 4.85
CA MET A 710 -0.50 -8.83 3.89
C MET A 710 0.70 -7.97 3.49
N ASN A 711 1.82 -8.23 4.15
CA ASN A 711 3.07 -7.53 3.87
C ASN A 711 3.53 -7.78 2.41
N GLY A 712 4.08 -6.75 1.78
CA GLY A 712 4.65 -6.83 0.45
C GLY A 712 6.13 -6.51 0.35
N PRO A 713 6.65 -6.53 -0.89
CA PRO A 713 8.04 -6.26 -1.18
C PRO A 713 8.37 -4.78 -1.08
N VAL A 714 9.67 -4.47 -0.95
CA VAL A 714 10.23 -3.18 -1.36
C VAL A 714 10.65 -3.29 -2.81
N TYR A 715 10.24 -2.36 -3.66
CA TYR A 715 10.70 -2.36 -5.05
C TYR A 715 12.16 -1.90 -5.13
N ARG A 716 13.01 -2.70 -5.80
CA ARG A 716 14.42 -2.40 -6.03
C ARG A 716 14.71 -2.43 -7.52
N ARG A 717 14.86 -1.26 -8.14
CA ARG A 717 15.10 -1.13 -9.58
C ARG A 717 16.43 -1.77 -9.99
N ALA A 718 17.41 -1.78 -9.10
CA ALA A 718 18.72 -2.40 -9.30
C ALA A 718 18.66 -3.94 -9.37
N ALA A 719 17.62 -4.58 -8.81
CA ALA A 719 17.44 -6.02 -8.85
C ALA A 719 16.77 -6.51 -10.16
N VAL A 720 16.34 -5.58 -11.02
CA VAL A 720 15.69 -5.91 -12.29
C VAL A 720 16.73 -6.18 -13.37
N THR A 721 16.53 -7.28 -14.10
CA THR A 721 17.33 -7.66 -15.28
C THR A 721 17.44 -6.49 -16.26
N PRO A 722 18.67 -6.10 -16.67
CA PRO A 722 18.88 -5.03 -17.63
C PRO A 722 18.09 -5.28 -18.93
N GLY A 723 17.49 -4.21 -19.47
CA GLY A 723 16.75 -4.26 -20.73
C GLY A 723 15.29 -4.72 -20.62
N SER A 724 14.78 -5.02 -19.43
CA SER A 724 13.34 -5.30 -19.27
C SER A 724 12.47 -4.14 -19.73
N ASP A 725 11.47 -4.44 -20.56
CA ASP A 725 10.46 -3.55 -21.12
C ASP A 725 9.16 -3.51 -20.29
N VAL A 726 8.98 -4.47 -19.38
CA VAL A 726 7.81 -4.60 -18.49
C VAL A 726 8.07 -4.09 -17.07
N ALA A 727 9.31 -3.73 -16.77
CA ALA A 727 9.75 -3.32 -15.45
C ALA A 727 9.03 -2.04 -14.99
N TRP A 728 8.64 -2.03 -13.73
CA TRP A 728 8.08 -0.83 -13.12
C TRP A 728 9.13 0.31 -13.12
N PRO A 729 8.72 1.58 -13.19
CA PRO A 729 9.69 2.67 -13.24
C PRO A 729 10.47 2.87 -11.95
N ALA A 730 11.64 3.52 -12.07
CA ALA A 730 12.50 3.83 -10.93
C ALA A 730 11.80 4.69 -9.85
N TYR A 731 10.71 5.39 -10.19
CA TYR A 731 9.85 6.09 -9.21
C TYR A 731 9.48 5.20 -8.02
N TRP A 732 9.27 3.90 -8.23
CA TRP A 732 8.89 2.98 -7.16
C TRP A 732 10.06 2.53 -6.28
N ASP A 733 11.30 2.84 -6.65
CA ASP A 733 12.48 2.37 -5.94
C ASP A 733 12.46 2.79 -4.46
N GLY A 734 12.71 1.82 -3.57
CA GLY A 734 12.68 2.01 -2.13
C GLY A 734 11.27 2.15 -1.52
N LYS A 735 10.20 2.12 -2.31
CA LYS A 735 8.83 2.12 -1.78
C LYS A 735 8.43 0.71 -1.35
N TRP A 736 7.86 0.63 -0.15
CA TRP A 736 7.38 -0.60 0.47
C TRP A 736 5.90 -0.80 0.17
N PHE A 737 5.55 -1.97 -0.36
CA PHE A 737 4.20 -2.33 -0.72
C PHE A 737 3.50 -2.95 0.48
N ILE A 738 2.33 -2.41 0.82
CA ILE A 738 1.48 -2.89 1.91
C ILE A 738 0.07 -3.12 1.38
N GLY A 739 -0.58 -4.16 1.86
CA GLY A 739 -1.95 -4.48 1.50
C GLY A 739 -2.65 -5.25 2.60
N ASP A 740 -3.97 -5.33 2.51
CA ASP A 740 -4.77 -6.26 3.31
C ASP A 740 -5.26 -7.39 2.40
N PHE A 741 -5.62 -8.49 3.01
CA PHE A 741 -6.25 -9.61 2.33
C PHE A 741 -7.47 -9.16 1.53
N TYR A 742 -8.38 -8.39 2.11
CA TYR A 742 -9.59 -7.97 1.40
C TYR A 742 -9.41 -6.67 0.63
N ASP A 743 -10.14 -6.52 -0.47
CA ASP A 743 -10.03 -5.37 -1.38
C ASP A 743 -11.02 -4.22 -1.13
N ALA A 744 -11.81 -4.25 -0.04
CA ALA A 744 -12.80 -3.22 0.29
C ALA A 744 -12.15 -1.86 0.63
N ASP A 745 -12.55 -1.21 1.73
CA ASP A 745 -11.89 0.03 2.19
C ASP A 745 -10.44 -0.19 2.66
N GLN A 746 -9.92 -1.42 2.60
CA GLN A 746 -8.63 -1.83 3.11
C GLN A 746 -7.42 -1.21 2.36
N PRO A 747 -6.22 -1.18 2.97
CA PRO A 747 -5.01 -0.71 2.30
C PRO A 747 -4.63 -1.52 1.06
N ARG A 748 -4.13 -0.80 0.06
CA ARG A 748 -3.29 -1.34 -1.02
C ARG A 748 -2.46 -0.17 -1.53
N ASN A 749 -1.28 0.01 -0.93
CA ASN A 749 -0.50 1.22 -1.06
C ASN A 749 0.99 0.89 -1.20
N ALA A 750 1.73 1.77 -1.88
CA ALA A 750 3.18 1.83 -1.77
C ALA A 750 3.54 3.01 -0.87
N VAL A 751 4.33 2.77 0.17
CA VAL A 751 4.70 3.78 1.16
C VAL A 751 6.20 4.04 1.14
N LEU A 752 6.59 5.29 1.42
CA LEU A 752 7.97 5.66 1.63
C LEU A 752 8.21 5.89 3.12
N MET A 753 9.27 5.30 3.65
CA MET A 753 9.70 5.43 5.03
C MET A 753 10.85 6.44 5.14
N ASP A 754 10.97 7.11 6.28
CA ASP A 754 12.17 7.88 6.62
C ASP A 754 13.20 6.95 7.27
N PRO A 755 14.37 6.71 6.63
CA PRO A 755 15.40 5.83 7.18
C PRO A 755 15.87 6.21 8.59
N ARG A 756 15.74 7.48 8.98
CA ARG A 756 16.17 7.97 10.30
C ARG A 756 15.24 7.57 11.43
N THR A 757 13.98 7.23 11.14
CA THR A 757 12.96 6.94 12.15
C THR A 757 12.27 5.59 11.96
N GLN A 758 12.51 4.91 10.84
CA GLN A 758 11.78 3.68 10.50
C GLN A 758 12.02 2.53 11.49
N GLY A 759 13.21 2.41 12.10
CA GLY A 759 13.49 1.38 13.10
C GLY A 759 12.70 1.55 14.41
N ASP A 760 12.43 2.80 14.77
CA ASP A 760 11.80 3.19 16.06
C ASP A 760 10.27 3.32 15.99
N GLY A 761 9.66 2.89 14.88
CA GLY A 761 8.21 2.99 14.66
C GLY A 761 7.75 4.34 14.07
N GLY A 762 8.64 5.09 13.41
CA GLY A 762 8.27 6.29 12.67
C GLY A 762 7.25 6.01 11.56
N LEU A 763 6.29 6.92 11.38
CA LEU A 763 5.23 6.79 10.38
C LEU A 763 5.77 6.97 8.95
N PRO A 764 5.08 6.42 7.92
CA PRO A 764 5.38 6.73 6.53
C PRO A 764 5.33 8.23 6.23
N VAL A 765 6.30 8.70 5.46
CA VAL A 765 6.38 10.11 5.04
C VAL A 765 5.59 10.38 3.77
N HIS A 766 5.29 9.34 2.98
CA HIS A 766 4.52 9.41 1.75
C HIS A 766 3.78 8.08 1.49
N SER A 767 2.63 8.15 0.80
CA SER A 767 1.81 7.00 0.39
C SER A 767 1.23 7.22 -1.01
N GLU A 768 1.27 6.17 -1.83
CA GLU A 768 0.67 6.12 -3.16
C GLU A 768 -0.33 4.96 -3.21
N SER A 769 -1.51 5.19 -3.78
CA SER A 769 -2.52 4.14 -3.91
C SER A 769 -2.17 3.20 -5.06
N LEU A 770 -2.30 1.90 -4.82
CA LEU A 770 -2.09 0.86 -5.83
C LEU A 770 -3.40 0.24 -6.30
N LYS A 771 -4.57 0.65 -5.78
CA LYS A 771 -5.87 -0.02 -6.05
C LYS A 771 -6.26 -0.05 -7.53
N LYS A 772 -5.77 0.91 -8.33
CA LYS A 772 -6.03 0.99 -9.76
C LYS A 772 -4.92 0.37 -10.63
N ILE A 773 -3.72 0.21 -10.08
CA ILE A 773 -2.59 -0.48 -10.74
C ILE A 773 -2.69 -2.00 -10.53
N VAL A 774 -2.96 -2.41 -9.29
CA VAL A 774 -3.20 -3.79 -8.87
C VAL A 774 -4.71 -3.94 -8.70
N PRO A 775 -5.44 -4.41 -9.73
CA PRO A 775 -6.89 -4.25 -9.81
C PRO A 775 -7.60 -4.98 -8.67
N VAL A 776 -8.56 -4.30 -8.07
CA VAL A 776 -9.48 -4.84 -7.06
C VAL A 776 -10.74 -5.42 -7.73
N GLY A 777 -11.56 -6.11 -6.96
CA GLY A 777 -12.91 -6.51 -7.33
C GLY A 777 -13.06 -8.00 -7.64
N ASN A 778 -14.32 -8.42 -7.85
CA ASN A 778 -14.65 -9.83 -8.11
C ASN A 778 -14.00 -10.39 -9.39
N ASP A 779 -13.64 -9.54 -10.35
CA ASP A 779 -12.95 -9.91 -11.59
C ASP A 779 -11.47 -9.49 -11.61
N GLY A 780 -10.99 -8.88 -10.52
CA GLY A 780 -9.57 -8.60 -10.26
C GLY A 780 -9.04 -9.42 -9.08
N ILE A 781 -8.05 -8.86 -8.37
CA ILE A 781 -7.44 -9.43 -7.17
C ILE A 781 -8.25 -8.98 -5.96
N LYS A 782 -9.22 -9.79 -5.55
CA LYS A 782 -10.10 -9.49 -4.42
C LYS A 782 -9.46 -9.85 -3.08
N ASN A 783 -8.89 -11.04 -3.00
CA ASN A 783 -8.33 -11.59 -1.79
C ASN A 783 -6.80 -11.70 -1.94
N LEU A 784 -6.09 -10.58 -1.76
CA LEU A 784 -4.64 -10.48 -1.90
C LEU A 784 -3.96 -11.41 -0.88
N MET A 785 -3.20 -12.39 -1.34
CA MET A 785 -2.59 -13.37 -0.43
C MET A 785 -1.06 -13.25 -0.34
N ASP A 786 -0.39 -12.99 -1.46
CA ASP A 786 1.05 -12.74 -1.51
C ASP A 786 1.40 -11.99 -2.80
N TRP A 787 2.57 -11.36 -2.83
CA TRP A 787 3.08 -10.62 -3.98
C TRP A 787 4.59 -10.44 -3.92
N LYS A 788 5.27 -10.60 -5.06
CA LYS A 788 6.72 -10.44 -5.19
C LYS A 788 7.06 -9.85 -6.55
N PHE A 789 8.14 -9.10 -6.63
CA PHE A 789 8.70 -8.71 -7.92
C PHE A 789 9.54 -9.86 -8.50
N GLY A 790 9.37 -10.11 -9.80
CA GLY A 790 10.26 -11.00 -10.55
C GLY A 790 11.54 -10.29 -10.98
N PRO A 791 12.55 -11.03 -11.46
CA PRO A 791 13.77 -10.45 -12.05
C PRO A 791 13.46 -9.61 -13.30
N ASP A 792 12.33 -9.85 -13.97
CA ASP A 792 11.81 -9.02 -15.06
C ASP A 792 11.29 -7.64 -14.59
N GLY A 793 11.17 -7.41 -13.28
CA GLY A 793 10.64 -6.17 -12.70
C GLY A 793 9.12 -6.06 -12.76
N ALA A 794 8.40 -7.12 -13.14
CA ALA A 794 6.94 -7.21 -13.02
C ALA A 794 6.54 -7.66 -11.60
N LEU A 795 5.36 -7.24 -11.15
CA LEU A 795 4.80 -7.67 -9.87
C LEU A 795 3.93 -8.91 -10.07
N TYR A 796 4.26 -10.01 -9.41
CA TYR A 796 3.46 -11.23 -9.36
C TYR A 796 2.61 -11.21 -8.10
N VAL A 797 1.32 -11.55 -8.20
CA VAL A 797 0.35 -11.43 -7.10
C VAL A 797 -0.53 -12.68 -7.03
N LEU A 798 -0.66 -13.27 -5.84
CA LEU A 798 -1.63 -14.33 -5.57
C LEU A 798 -2.97 -13.74 -5.13
N ASP A 799 -4.04 -14.13 -5.83
CA ASP A 799 -5.42 -13.96 -5.40
C ASP A 799 -5.93 -15.28 -4.82
N TYR A 800 -6.25 -15.29 -3.53
CA TYR A 800 -6.74 -16.45 -2.80
C TYR A 800 -8.02 -17.05 -3.41
N GLY A 801 -8.91 -16.21 -3.97
CA GLY A 801 -10.22 -16.62 -4.47
C GLY A 801 -11.35 -15.84 -3.81
N ARG A 802 -12.53 -16.45 -3.64
CA ARG A 802 -13.74 -15.80 -3.07
C ARG A 802 -14.29 -16.54 -1.84
N GLY A 803 -13.88 -17.78 -1.61
CA GLY A 803 -14.18 -18.53 -0.37
C GLY A 803 -13.11 -18.39 0.71
N PHE A 804 -13.33 -19.05 1.84
CA PHE A 804 -12.35 -19.26 2.91
C PHE A 804 -12.08 -20.74 3.08
N PHE A 805 -10.81 -21.08 3.33
CA PHE A 805 -10.37 -22.45 3.58
C PHE A 805 -10.73 -23.40 2.43
N THR A 806 -10.74 -22.88 1.20
CA THR A 806 -11.19 -23.57 0.01
C THR A 806 -10.51 -23.00 -1.23
N SER A 807 -10.33 -23.85 -2.25
CA SER A 807 -9.90 -23.45 -3.58
C SER A 807 -11.11 -23.22 -4.49
N ASP A 808 -11.09 -22.17 -5.31
CA ASP A 808 -12.17 -21.94 -6.28
C ASP A 808 -11.64 -21.48 -7.66
N ALA A 809 -12.55 -21.33 -8.62
CA ALA A 809 -12.22 -20.96 -9.99
C ALA A 809 -11.68 -19.51 -10.14
N LYS A 810 -11.85 -18.68 -9.11
CA LYS A 810 -11.37 -17.28 -9.06
C LYS A 810 -9.99 -17.18 -8.42
N SER A 811 -9.52 -18.20 -7.70
CA SER A 811 -8.12 -18.29 -7.28
C SER A 811 -7.17 -18.15 -8.48
N ALA A 812 -6.10 -17.38 -8.35
CA ALA A 812 -5.25 -17.03 -9.48
C ALA A 812 -3.84 -16.55 -9.09
N LEU A 813 -2.89 -16.80 -9.99
CA LEU A 813 -1.65 -16.03 -10.08
C LEU A 813 -1.86 -14.91 -11.11
N TRP A 814 -1.49 -13.69 -10.74
CA TRP A 814 -1.55 -12.50 -11.58
C TRP A 814 -0.15 -11.93 -11.82
N ARG A 815 0.04 -11.26 -12.96
CA ARG A 815 1.24 -10.48 -13.30
C ARG A 815 0.84 -9.05 -13.63
N VAL A 816 1.49 -8.07 -13.01
CA VAL A 816 1.26 -6.63 -13.25
C VAL A 816 2.52 -6.02 -13.85
N THR A 817 2.40 -5.56 -15.08
CA THR A 817 3.49 -5.01 -15.91
C THR A 817 3.30 -3.51 -16.13
N TYR A 818 4.39 -2.80 -16.37
CA TYR A 818 4.37 -1.41 -16.79
C TYR A 818 4.52 -1.28 -18.30
N THR A 819 3.74 -0.39 -18.92
CA THR A 819 3.66 -0.19 -20.38
C THR A 819 3.81 1.27 -20.80
N GLY A 820 4.04 2.20 -19.85
CA GLY A 820 4.13 3.64 -20.14
C GLY A 820 5.41 4.09 -20.86
N GLY A 821 6.40 3.21 -20.99
CA GLY A 821 7.69 3.51 -21.60
C GLY A 821 8.61 4.37 -20.71
N GLY A 822 9.80 4.70 -21.21
CA GLY A 822 10.82 5.36 -20.40
C GLY A 822 10.64 6.87 -20.17
N PRO A 823 11.57 7.48 -19.40
CA PRO A 823 11.62 8.93 -19.17
C PRO A 823 11.65 9.76 -20.45
N THR A 824 10.92 10.88 -20.45
CA THR A 824 10.87 11.86 -21.55
C THR A 824 11.62 13.15 -21.21
N PRO A 825 12.08 13.91 -22.22
CA PRO A 825 12.17 13.51 -23.63
C PRO A 825 13.12 12.31 -23.84
N ALA A 826 13.04 11.66 -24.99
CA ALA A 826 14.03 10.63 -25.34
C ALA A 826 15.44 11.25 -25.40
N ALA A 827 16.51 10.46 -25.20
CA ALA A 827 17.88 11.01 -25.15
C ALA A 827 18.26 11.81 -26.42
N GLY A 828 17.82 11.34 -27.60
CA GLY A 828 18.03 12.03 -28.88
C GLY A 828 17.15 13.27 -29.09
N GLN A 829 16.22 13.56 -28.18
CA GLN A 829 15.32 14.71 -28.22
C GLN A 829 15.73 15.82 -27.23
N LEU A 830 16.83 15.64 -26.47
CA LEU A 830 17.36 16.69 -25.61
C LEU A 830 17.75 17.91 -26.46
N ALA A 831 17.44 19.11 -25.95
CA ALA A 831 17.73 20.35 -26.65
C ALA A 831 19.24 20.46 -26.91
N ARG A 832 20.06 20.20 -25.90
CA ARG A 832 21.52 20.08 -26.04
C ARG A 832 21.81 18.59 -26.17
N GLY A 833 21.80 18.09 -27.41
CA GLY A 833 21.88 16.65 -27.72
C GLY A 833 22.88 15.94 -26.82
N ALA A 834 22.51 14.73 -26.35
CA ALA A 834 23.18 14.01 -25.26
C ALA A 834 24.72 14.04 -25.37
N GLN A 835 25.35 15.03 -24.74
CA GLN A 835 26.77 14.95 -24.41
C GLN A 835 26.84 14.18 -23.11
N SER A 836 27.21 12.91 -23.27
CA SER A 836 27.48 11.90 -22.25
C SER A 836 28.27 12.40 -21.06
#